data_AF-A0A7W1J450-F1
#
_entry.id   AF-A0A7W1J450-F1
#
_cell.length_a   1.000
_cell.length_b   1.000
_cell.length_c   1.000
_cell.angle_alpha   90.00
_cell.angle_beta   90.00
_cell.angle_gamma   90.00
#
_symmetry.space_group_name_H-M   'P 1'
#
loop_
_entity.id
_entity.type
_entity.pdbx_description
1 polymer ?
#
loop_
_entity_poly.entity_id
_entity_poly.type
_entity_poly.pdbx_seq_one_letter_code
_entity_poly.pdbx_strand_id
1 'polypeptide(L)'
;MGTNLYYNRGDVSDNGVNISAPLDDTFIHLQYGRQIGEGEWFRYNDGDPVSTGASSFLYVLILGAAHFLGVAGSYLLFFAIILGTGLFALAALLGYELGRSLAGERAGLWSGILIAANGAFAWGATSGMEVALFSVLLLGTLLAFLRELSSGRFLLTPILAALAAFTRPEGLLFALVITGAVVSKLLKDSRKNRPMPSSRTAAALLYALLPFAAGVAQHLFYRIATGSSVQNGVLAKSLLYEPVFYPTEVLDAVFQNLTKLSLSVLTGLEPGNYLFPGAILFCVLGTLYLAMEDARYRTFAVASGTALVLAMSSTAILGLPGAPWGWHHYRYLLPFFPPTLVFAVVGFYSLRTLERKTWLPEALAAFAVLCSLLGLPVWAATTGGNSLQIKEQQVTVGYWIRENLPPGVHVGVNDAGAMRYYGGHPTVDLIGLTSNGLALPTRNGVGSLYEKLERMPEEKRPDYFAFYPTWFPGFDASGVLDQEIARFSLSSRPETAGIVGGSDVVVFKADWSLAHSGETLRGEGTVRDTLDVADLESEREHDYEMRMPLIGLEPENIVLRESYPSGRVVVDAGRGVAGSEELTVGNLSAGRPLRVVMRTTSEPFSLQVHADGEHVGEWGFQPSGRGWQEATFTIPAESVRSGSLRVRLSPPEDAPLETHTAYHYWFVQRR
;
A
#
# COMPACT_ATOMS: atom_id res chain seq x y z
N MET A 1 13.51 16.55 -38.01
CA MET A 1 12.05 16.59 -38.25
C MET A 1 11.39 16.35 -36.91
N GLY A 2 10.89 17.41 -36.27
CA GLY A 2 10.28 17.34 -34.94
C GLY A 2 8.83 16.88 -35.05
N THR A 3 8.54 15.70 -34.53
CA THR A 3 7.19 15.17 -34.40
C THR A 3 6.59 15.64 -33.09
N ASN A 4 5.36 16.16 -33.15
CA ASN A 4 4.58 16.70 -32.04
C ASN A 4 4.53 15.71 -30.85
N LEU A 5 5.23 16.03 -29.76
CA LEU A 5 5.35 15.21 -28.54
C LEU A 5 4.11 15.25 -27.62
N TYR A 6 3.10 16.06 -27.95
CA TYR A 6 1.91 16.23 -27.12
C TYR A 6 0.74 15.44 -27.71
N TYR A 7 0.37 14.34 -27.06
CA TYR A 7 -0.84 13.58 -27.40
C TYR A 7 -1.99 14.01 -26.48
N ASN A 8 -3.02 14.63 -27.07
CA ASN A 8 -4.25 15.02 -26.36
C ASN A 8 -5.44 14.53 -27.19
N ARG A 9 -5.91 13.30 -26.94
CA ARG A 9 -7.11 12.76 -27.57
C ARG A 9 -8.20 12.60 -26.52
N GLY A 10 -9.16 13.53 -26.51
CA GLY A 10 -10.27 13.56 -25.53
C GLY A 10 -11.38 12.51 -25.74
N ASP A 11 -11.35 11.79 -26.86
CA ASP A 11 -12.36 10.80 -27.26
C ASP A 11 -11.75 9.41 -27.35
N VAL A 12 -11.46 8.81 -26.20
CA VAL A 12 -11.05 7.41 -26.12
C VAL A 12 -12.10 6.61 -25.36
N SER A 13 -12.84 5.77 -26.08
CA SER A 13 -13.81 4.84 -25.49
C SER A 13 -13.97 3.61 -26.38
N ASP A 14 -13.88 2.43 -25.78
CA ASP A 14 -14.43 1.23 -26.40
C ASP A 14 -15.99 1.30 -26.26
N ASN A 15 -16.68 1.48 -27.39
CA ASN A 15 -18.14 1.35 -27.55
C ASN A 15 -19.05 2.43 -26.93
N GLY A 16 -18.61 3.69 -26.86
CA GLY A 16 -19.51 4.85 -26.70
C GLY A 16 -19.93 5.21 -25.27
N VAL A 17 -19.45 4.50 -24.24
CA VAL A 17 -19.61 4.90 -22.84
C VAL A 17 -18.35 5.65 -22.39
N ASN A 18 -18.42 6.98 -22.36
CA ASN A 18 -17.31 7.85 -22.00
C ASN A 18 -17.24 8.08 -20.48
N ILE A 19 -16.99 7.01 -19.71
CA ILE A 19 -16.90 7.05 -18.24
C ILE A 19 -15.48 6.72 -17.78
N SER A 20 -15.04 7.35 -16.70
CA SER A 20 -13.75 7.06 -16.05
C SER A 20 -13.93 7.04 -14.54
N ALA A 21 -13.22 6.11 -13.87
CA ALA A 21 -13.18 6.05 -12.43
C ALA A 21 -12.45 7.29 -11.87
N PRO A 22 -12.82 7.79 -10.69
CA PRO A 22 -12.12 8.90 -10.05
C PRO A 22 -10.80 8.46 -9.38
N LEU A 23 -10.29 7.27 -9.70
CA LEU A 23 -9.16 6.59 -9.05
C LEU A 23 -8.56 5.53 -9.99
N ASP A 24 -7.23 5.47 -10.09
CA ASP A 24 -6.56 4.44 -10.90
C ASP A 24 -6.66 3.02 -10.27
N ASP A 25 -6.58 2.89 -8.93
CA ASP A 25 -6.70 1.61 -8.22
C ASP A 25 -8.00 0.85 -8.55
N THR A 26 -9.05 1.54 -9.03
CA THR A 26 -10.28 0.91 -9.52
C THR A 26 -9.97 -0.07 -10.64
N PHE A 27 -9.12 0.31 -11.58
CA PHE A 27 -8.78 -0.53 -12.73
C PHE A 27 -7.90 -1.74 -12.34
N ILE A 28 -7.18 -1.69 -11.21
CA ILE A 28 -6.52 -2.88 -10.66
C ILE A 28 -7.58 -3.92 -10.28
N HIS A 29 -8.67 -3.52 -9.61
CA HIS A 29 -9.78 -4.41 -9.28
C HIS A 29 -10.49 -4.95 -10.50
N LEU A 30 -10.74 -4.10 -11.50
CA LEU A 30 -11.35 -4.53 -12.77
C LEU A 30 -10.46 -5.52 -13.52
N GLN A 31 -9.14 -5.32 -13.51
CA GLN A 31 -8.19 -6.24 -14.14
C GLN A 31 -8.19 -7.61 -13.44
N TYR A 32 -8.11 -7.67 -12.10
CA TYR A 32 -8.26 -8.96 -11.41
C TYR A 32 -9.64 -9.59 -11.66
N GLY A 33 -10.70 -8.78 -11.69
CA GLY A 33 -12.05 -9.25 -12.03
C GLY A 33 -12.08 -9.90 -13.42
N ARG A 34 -11.51 -9.24 -14.42
CA ARG A 34 -11.36 -9.78 -15.77
C ARG A 34 -10.63 -11.12 -15.77
N GLN A 35 -9.43 -11.18 -15.17
CA GLN A 35 -8.63 -12.41 -15.13
C GLN A 35 -9.40 -13.56 -14.45
N ILE A 36 -10.06 -13.30 -13.31
CA ILE A 36 -10.88 -14.30 -12.62
C ILE A 36 -12.04 -14.78 -13.51
N GLY A 37 -12.72 -13.86 -14.21
CA GLY A 37 -13.83 -14.20 -15.12
C GLY A 37 -13.38 -15.01 -16.34
N GLU A 38 -12.13 -14.84 -16.77
CA GLU A 38 -11.48 -15.61 -17.84
C GLU A 38 -10.91 -16.96 -17.35
N GLY A 39 -10.92 -17.22 -16.03
CA GLY A 39 -10.42 -18.44 -15.39
C GLY A 39 -8.98 -18.35 -14.87
N GLU A 40 -8.34 -17.20 -14.99
CA GLU A 40 -6.98 -16.89 -14.54
C GLU A 40 -7.00 -16.36 -13.09
N TRP A 41 -7.28 -17.25 -12.14
CA TRP A 41 -7.48 -16.91 -10.72
C TRP A 41 -6.30 -16.16 -10.09
N PHE A 42 -6.54 -14.91 -9.63
CA PHE A 42 -5.58 -14.05 -8.91
C PHE A 42 -4.25 -13.80 -9.63
N ARG A 43 -4.22 -13.99 -10.96
CA ARG A 43 -3.14 -13.52 -11.82
C ARG A 43 -3.45 -12.08 -12.24
N TYR A 44 -2.41 -11.27 -12.44
CA TYR A 44 -2.59 -9.88 -12.87
C TYR A 44 -2.32 -9.72 -14.37
N ASN A 45 -1.18 -10.25 -14.82
CA ASN A 45 -0.88 -10.44 -16.24
C ASN A 45 -1.22 -11.85 -16.70
N ASP A 46 -1.41 -11.99 -18.01
CA ASP A 46 -1.65 -13.29 -18.63
C ASP A 46 -0.40 -14.16 -18.55
N GLY A 47 -0.56 -15.41 -18.08
CA GLY A 47 0.56 -16.35 -17.93
C GLY A 47 1.49 -16.11 -16.73
N ASP A 48 1.34 -15.00 -16.01
CA ASP A 48 2.14 -14.74 -14.80
C ASP A 48 1.68 -15.61 -13.61
N PRO A 49 2.56 -15.81 -12.60
CA PRO A 49 2.16 -16.40 -11.33
C PRO A 49 1.06 -15.58 -10.62
N VAL A 50 0.42 -16.21 -9.63
CA VAL A 50 -0.51 -15.50 -8.74
C VAL A 50 0.22 -14.34 -8.06
N SER A 51 -0.47 -13.22 -7.92
CA SER A 51 0.03 -12.05 -7.21
C SER A 51 -0.83 -11.72 -6.01
N THR A 52 -0.26 -11.02 -5.03
CA THR A 52 -0.98 -10.60 -3.81
C THR A 52 -1.53 -9.18 -3.91
N GLY A 53 -1.60 -8.62 -5.13
CA GLY A 53 -2.04 -7.24 -5.35
C GLY A 53 -3.54 -7.02 -5.22
N ALA A 54 -4.34 -8.09 -5.26
CA ALA A 54 -5.76 -8.02 -4.92
C ALA A 54 -5.93 -7.82 -3.41
N SER A 55 -5.93 -6.55 -2.98
CA SER A 55 -6.09 -6.16 -1.57
C SER A 55 -7.51 -6.42 -1.05
N SER A 56 -8.51 -6.42 -1.93
CA SER A 56 -9.89 -6.79 -1.61
C SER A 56 -10.31 -8.12 -2.25
N PHE A 57 -10.14 -9.21 -1.49
CA PHE A 57 -10.34 -10.57 -1.98
C PHE A 57 -11.80 -10.83 -2.41
N LEU A 58 -12.77 -10.43 -1.58
CA LEU A 58 -14.19 -10.60 -1.89
C LEU A 58 -14.62 -9.76 -3.10
N TYR A 59 -14.11 -8.53 -3.23
CA TYR A 59 -14.57 -7.59 -4.25
C TYR A 59 -14.14 -8.02 -5.66
N VAL A 60 -12.88 -8.46 -5.83
CA VAL A 60 -12.42 -8.97 -7.14
C VAL A 60 -13.16 -10.23 -7.58
N LEU A 61 -13.62 -11.07 -6.65
CA LEU A 61 -14.46 -12.23 -6.95
C LEU A 61 -15.85 -11.83 -7.45
N ILE A 62 -16.46 -10.78 -6.88
CA ILE A 62 -17.74 -10.24 -7.35
C ILE A 62 -17.59 -9.68 -8.77
N LEU A 63 -16.51 -8.93 -9.03
CA LEU A 63 -16.21 -8.41 -10.37
C LEU A 63 -15.93 -9.55 -11.36
N GLY A 64 -15.21 -10.59 -10.94
CA GLY A 64 -14.95 -11.76 -11.78
C GLY A 64 -16.20 -12.58 -12.10
N ALA A 65 -17.13 -12.70 -11.15
CA ALA A 65 -18.43 -13.29 -11.42
C ALA A 65 -19.23 -12.48 -12.46
N ALA A 66 -19.20 -11.14 -12.38
CA ALA A 66 -19.83 -10.28 -13.39
C ALA A 66 -19.18 -10.44 -14.77
N HIS A 67 -17.85 -10.50 -14.82
CA HIS A 67 -17.11 -10.72 -16.06
C HIS A 67 -17.41 -12.09 -16.69
N PHE A 68 -17.44 -13.15 -15.88
CA PHE A 68 -17.83 -14.50 -16.30
C PHE A 68 -19.25 -14.55 -16.89
N LEU A 69 -20.17 -13.72 -16.39
CA LEU A 69 -21.53 -13.56 -16.92
C LEU A 69 -21.61 -12.69 -18.19
N GLY A 70 -20.48 -12.24 -18.73
CA GLY A 70 -20.39 -11.49 -19.99
C GLY A 70 -20.23 -9.97 -19.83
N VAL A 71 -20.05 -9.45 -18.62
CA VAL A 71 -19.80 -8.02 -18.40
C VAL A 71 -18.32 -7.69 -18.62
N ALA A 72 -17.95 -7.27 -19.82
CA ALA A 72 -16.55 -7.05 -20.23
C ALA A 72 -16.24 -5.60 -20.63
N GLY A 73 -14.95 -5.25 -20.68
CA GLY A 73 -14.46 -3.94 -21.14
C GLY A 73 -14.97 -2.78 -20.29
N SER A 74 -15.40 -1.70 -20.93
CA SER A 74 -15.95 -0.50 -20.25
C SER A 74 -17.22 -0.79 -19.45
N TYR A 75 -17.99 -1.83 -19.79
CA TYR A 75 -19.19 -2.23 -19.06
C TYR A 75 -18.89 -2.78 -17.66
N LEU A 76 -17.69 -3.32 -17.42
CA LEU A 76 -17.31 -3.80 -16.09
C LEU A 76 -17.11 -2.63 -15.10
N LEU A 77 -16.53 -1.52 -15.57
CA LEU A 77 -16.48 -0.28 -14.79
C LEU A 77 -17.88 0.26 -14.51
N PHE A 78 -18.74 0.28 -15.53
CA PHE A 78 -20.13 0.69 -15.35
C PHE A 78 -20.86 -0.17 -14.31
N PHE A 79 -20.68 -1.50 -14.37
CA PHE A 79 -21.21 -2.42 -13.37
C PHE A 79 -20.66 -2.11 -11.96
N ALA A 80 -19.36 -1.89 -11.81
CA ALA A 80 -18.74 -1.55 -10.53
C ALA A 80 -19.35 -0.26 -9.92
N ILE A 81 -19.57 0.77 -10.74
CA ILE A 81 -20.21 2.03 -10.32
C ILE A 81 -21.66 1.79 -9.90
N ILE A 82 -22.46 1.09 -10.71
CA ILE A 82 -23.87 0.80 -10.40
C ILE A 82 -24.02 -0.06 -9.14
N LEU A 83 -23.16 -1.08 -8.99
CA LEU A 83 -23.07 -1.89 -7.78
C LEU A 83 -22.76 -1.00 -6.56
N GLY A 84 -21.76 -0.12 -6.69
CA GLY A 84 -21.39 0.86 -5.68
C GLY A 84 -22.54 1.79 -5.29
N THR A 85 -23.28 2.33 -6.27
CA THR A 85 -24.48 3.17 -6.03
C THR A 85 -25.59 2.38 -5.32
N GLY A 86 -25.83 1.13 -5.71
CA GLY A 86 -26.81 0.27 -5.03
C GLY A 86 -26.42 -0.02 -3.58
N LEU A 87 -25.14 -0.31 -3.34
CA LEU A 87 -24.59 -0.55 -2.01
C LEU A 87 -24.56 0.72 -1.16
N PHE A 88 -24.37 1.90 -1.76
CA PHE A 88 -24.50 3.19 -1.08
C PHE A 88 -25.92 3.40 -0.56
N ALA A 89 -26.94 3.17 -1.38
CA ALA A 89 -28.34 3.24 -0.96
C ALA A 89 -28.63 2.21 0.14
N LEU A 90 -28.12 0.98 0.01
CA LEU A 90 -28.24 -0.04 1.04
C LEU A 90 -27.54 0.35 2.35
N ALA A 91 -26.37 0.99 2.30
CA ALA A 91 -25.69 1.50 3.48
C ALA A 91 -26.53 2.57 4.21
N ALA A 92 -27.17 3.47 3.48
CA ALA A 92 -28.09 4.45 4.07
C ALA A 92 -29.31 3.76 4.73
N LEU A 93 -29.89 2.74 4.09
CA LEU A 93 -31.01 1.95 4.65
C LEU A 93 -30.60 1.14 5.89
N LEU A 94 -29.42 0.51 5.87
CA LEU A 94 -28.89 -0.21 7.04
C LEU A 94 -28.54 0.75 8.18
N GLY A 95 -28.03 1.94 7.85
CA GLY A 95 -27.81 3.02 8.82
C GLY A 95 -29.12 3.50 9.44
N TYR A 96 -30.18 3.64 8.64
CA TYR A 96 -31.53 3.90 9.14
C TYR A 96 -32.01 2.82 10.12
N GLU A 97 -31.91 1.54 9.73
CA GLU A 97 -32.35 0.42 10.56
C GLU A 97 -31.54 0.29 11.86
N LEU A 98 -30.23 0.56 11.80
CA LEU A 98 -29.35 0.55 12.97
C LEU A 98 -29.68 1.71 13.92
N GLY A 99 -29.77 2.95 13.41
CA GLY A 99 -30.17 4.12 14.19
C GLY A 99 -31.56 3.95 14.81
N ARG A 100 -32.52 3.40 14.04
CA ARG A 100 -33.87 3.07 14.51
C ARG A 100 -33.86 2.08 15.67
N SER A 101 -33.02 1.06 15.58
CA SER A 101 -32.89 0.01 16.61
C SER A 101 -32.18 0.49 17.88
N LEU A 102 -31.38 1.55 17.78
CA LEU A 102 -30.58 2.10 18.89
C LEU A 102 -31.27 3.25 19.61
N ALA A 103 -31.91 4.18 18.89
CA ALA A 103 -32.45 5.42 19.47
C ALA A 103 -33.83 5.83 18.91
N GLY A 104 -34.52 4.94 18.19
CA GLY A 104 -35.89 5.14 17.70
C GLY A 104 -35.97 5.71 16.28
N GLU A 105 -37.20 5.79 15.76
CA GLU A 105 -37.48 6.04 14.33
C GLU A 105 -36.85 7.33 13.78
N ARG A 106 -36.90 8.42 14.54
CA ARG A 106 -36.31 9.70 14.11
C ARG A 106 -34.79 9.64 14.04
N ALA A 107 -34.14 8.94 14.98
CA ALA A 107 -32.70 8.70 14.93
C ALA A 107 -32.32 7.88 13.69
N GLY A 108 -33.12 6.84 13.38
CA GLY A 108 -32.96 6.10 12.12
C GLY A 108 -33.06 7.01 10.89
N LEU A 109 -34.11 7.83 10.80
CA LEU A 109 -34.31 8.75 9.67
C LEU A 109 -33.09 9.66 9.47
N TRP A 110 -32.62 10.31 10.53
CA TRP A 110 -31.46 11.19 10.45
C TRP A 110 -30.17 10.44 10.12
N SER A 111 -29.95 9.24 10.65
CA SER A 111 -28.79 8.41 10.28
C SER A 111 -28.78 8.08 8.79
N GLY A 112 -29.91 7.64 8.22
CA GLY A 112 -30.02 7.33 6.81
C GLY A 112 -29.82 8.56 5.91
N ILE A 113 -30.46 9.68 6.24
CA ILE A 113 -30.31 10.95 5.49
C ILE A 113 -28.87 11.44 5.54
N LEU A 114 -28.23 11.40 6.71
CA LEU A 114 -26.87 11.91 6.87
C LEU A 114 -25.85 11.07 6.09
N ILE A 115 -26.03 9.74 6.05
CA ILE A 115 -25.21 8.85 5.19
C ILE A 115 -25.46 9.18 3.71
N ALA A 116 -26.71 9.32 3.30
CA ALA A 116 -27.08 9.63 1.92
C ALA A 116 -26.60 11.03 1.45
N ALA A 117 -26.45 11.98 2.38
CA ALA A 117 -25.98 13.33 2.12
C ALA A 117 -24.45 13.48 2.25
N ASN A 118 -23.71 12.45 2.63
CA ASN A 118 -22.26 12.55 2.82
C ASN A 118 -21.51 12.42 1.48
N GLY A 119 -21.01 13.54 0.95
CA GLY A 119 -20.32 13.60 -0.34
C GLY A 119 -19.03 12.79 -0.42
N ALA A 120 -18.24 12.75 0.67
CA ALA A 120 -17.01 11.97 0.73
C ALA A 120 -17.28 10.46 0.59
N PHE A 121 -18.27 9.95 1.35
CA PHE A 121 -18.71 8.57 1.25
C PHE A 121 -19.34 8.28 -0.11
N ALA A 122 -20.11 9.21 -0.69
CA ALA A 122 -20.64 9.06 -2.04
C ALA A 122 -19.53 8.93 -3.09
N TRP A 123 -18.49 9.77 -3.06
CA TRP A 123 -17.30 9.66 -3.92
C TRP A 123 -16.63 8.29 -3.79
N GLY A 124 -16.40 7.83 -2.55
CA GLY A 124 -15.79 6.52 -2.30
C GLY A 124 -16.67 5.38 -2.80
N ALA A 125 -17.98 5.46 -2.55
CA ALA A 125 -18.94 4.43 -2.92
C ALA A 125 -19.14 4.29 -4.43
N THR A 126 -19.02 5.38 -5.20
CA THR A 126 -19.16 5.36 -6.67
C THR A 126 -17.82 5.32 -7.41
N SER A 127 -16.70 5.18 -6.69
CA SER A 127 -15.37 5.14 -7.29
C SER A 127 -15.06 3.88 -8.12
N GLY A 128 -15.87 2.82 -7.95
CA GLY A 128 -15.57 1.48 -8.48
C GLY A 128 -14.62 0.67 -7.59
N MET A 129 -14.37 1.14 -6.36
CA MET A 129 -13.65 0.41 -5.30
C MET A 129 -14.63 -0.33 -4.37
N GLU A 130 -14.10 -1.13 -3.46
CA GLU A 130 -14.83 -1.95 -2.49
C GLU A 130 -15.50 -1.15 -1.34
N VAL A 131 -15.36 0.18 -1.32
CA VAL A 131 -15.73 1.07 -0.20
C VAL A 131 -17.18 0.86 0.27
N ALA A 132 -18.14 0.88 -0.66
CA ALA A 132 -19.56 0.72 -0.32
C ALA A 132 -19.89 -0.70 0.17
N LEU A 133 -19.29 -1.72 -0.46
CA LEU A 133 -19.44 -3.11 -0.04
C LEU A 133 -18.96 -3.28 1.39
N PHE A 134 -17.79 -2.73 1.71
CA PHE A 134 -17.22 -2.82 3.03
C PHE A 134 -18.09 -2.11 4.07
N SER A 135 -18.60 -0.89 3.79
CA SER A 135 -19.55 -0.20 4.68
C SER A 135 -20.83 -1.00 4.93
N VAL A 136 -21.41 -1.62 3.90
CA VAL A 136 -22.59 -2.47 4.03
C VAL A 136 -22.30 -3.67 4.94
N LEU A 137 -21.13 -4.30 4.79
CA LEU A 137 -20.73 -5.43 5.64
C LEU A 137 -20.49 -5.00 7.09
N LEU A 138 -19.90 -3.82 7.34
CA LEU A 138 -19.76 -3.26 8.68
C LEU A 138 -21.13 -2.98 9.32
N LEU A 139 -22.00 -2.22 8.65
CA LEU A 139 -23.35 -1.91 9.15
C LEU A 139 -24.21 -3.16 9.33
N GLY A 140 -24.15 -4.10 8.38
CA GLY A 140 -24.84 -5.38 8.45
C GLY A 140 -24.36 -6.22 9.62
N THR A 141 -23.04 -6.27 9.86
CA THR A 141 -22.45 -6.97 11.02
C THR A 141 -22.93 -6.35 12.33
N LEU A 142 -22.91 -5.01 12.45
CA LEU A 142 -23.40 -4.30 13.63
C LEU A 142 -24.90 -4.54 13.88
N LEU A 143 -25.72 -4.44 12.84
CA LEU A 143 -27.17 -4.66 12.95
C LEU A 143 -27.50 -6.11 13.32
N ALA A 144 -26.83 -7.09 12.69
CA ALA A 144 -26.95 -8.50 13.04
C ALA A 144 -26.53 -8.73 14.49
N PHE A 145 -25.38 -8.20 14.90
CA PHE A 145 -24.84 -8.34 16.25
C PHE A 145 -25.79 -7.76 17.29
N LEU A 146 -26.32 -6.55 17.07
CA LEU A 146 -27.31 -5.93 17.96
C LEU A 146 -28.57 -6.78 18.12
N ARG A 147 -29.10 -7.34 17.03
CA ARG A 147 -30.32 -8.16 17.03
C ARG A 147 -30.09 -9.51 17.71
N GLU A 148 -28.99 -10.18 17.38
CA GLU A 148 -28.63 -11.53 17.86
C GLU A 148 -28.16 -11.53 19.32
N LEU A 149 -27.68 -10.40 19.86
CA LEU A 149 -27.36 -10.25 21.28
C LEU A 149 -28.55 -10.54 22.21
N SER A 150 -29.78 -10.32 21.75
CA SER A 150 -30.99 -10.57 22.55
C SER A 150 -31.33 -12.05 22.65
N SER A 151 -31.14 -12.80 21.56
CA SER A 151 -31.43 -14.23 21.48
C SER A 151 -30.26 -15.12 21.92
N GLY A 152 -29.03 -14.58 21.94
CA GLY A 152 -27.80 -15.34 22.18
C GLY A 152 -27.45 -16.31 21.05
N ARG A 153 -28.12 -16.22 19.90
CA ARG A 153 -27.91 -17.08 18.73
C ARG A 153 -27.31 -16.25 17.61
N PHE A 154 -26.02 -16.45 17.34
CA PHE A 154 -25.26 -15.70 16.35
C PHE A 154 -25.13 -16.49 15.05
N LEU A 155 -26.05 -16.25 14.11
CA LEU A 155 -26.05 -16.92 12.80
C LEU A 155 -25.48 -16.00 11.73
N LEU A 156 -25.93 -14.76 11.68
CA LEU A 156 -25.53 -13.79 10.66
C LEU A 156 -24.26 -13.04 11.02
N THR A 157 -24.05 -12.70 12.31
CA THR A 157 -22.86 -11.95 12.73
C THR A 157 -21.55 -12.60 12.26
N PRO A 158 -21.29 -13.92 12.46
CA PRO A 158 -20.04 -14.52 12.02
C PRO A 158 -19.85 -14.54 10.50
N ILE A 159 -20.92 -14.71 9.72
CA ILE A 159 -20.86 -14.69 8.25
C ILE A 159 -20.49 -13.30 7.76
N LEU A 160 -21.22 -12.27 8.18
CA LEU A 160 -20.99 -10.90 7.72
C LEU A 160 -19.63 -10.38 8.16
N ALA A 161 -19.20 -10.72 9.38
CA ALA A 161 -17.86 -10.40 9.88
C ALA A 161 -16.76 -11.12 9.08
N ALA A 162 -16.97 -12.36 8.65
CA ALA A 162 -16.01 -13.08 7.80
C ALA A 162 -15.92 -12.49 6.39
N LEU A 163 -17.05 -12.09 5.81
CA LEU A 163 -17.07 -11.36 4.54
C LEU A 163 -16.39 -9.99 4.65
N ALA A 164 -16.58 -9.29 5.76
CA ALA A 164 -15.86 -8.03 6.03
C ALA A 164 -14.34 -8.27 6.12
N ALA A 165 -13.91 -9.35 6.77
CA ALA A 165 -12.50 -9.75 6.86
C ALA A 165 -11.88 -10.05 5.48
N PHE A 166 -12.60 -10.72 4.58
CA PHE A 166 -12.14 -10.96 3.20
C PHE A 166 -12.17 -9.71 2.31
N THR A 167 -12.85 -8.66 2.74
CA THR A 167 -12.90 -7.43 1.95
C THR A 167 -11.67 -6.58 2.18
N ARG A 168 -11.19 -6.44 3.43
CA ARG A 168 -10.04 -5.59 3.79
C ARG A 168 -9.34 -6.02 5.10
N PRO A 169 -8.04 -5.73 5.28
CA PRO A 169 -7.32 -5.98 6.55
C PRO A 169 -7.96 -5.32 7.78
N GLU A 170 -8.45 -4.09 7.65
CA GLU A 170 -9.13 -3.39 8.74
C GLU A 170 -10.46 -4.06 9.10
N GLY A 171 -11.08 -4.75 8.14
CA GLY A 171 -12.27 -5.57 8.32
C GLY A 171 -12.00 -6.81 9.16
N LEU A 172 -10.81 -7.41 9.05
CA LEU A 172 -10.39 -8.51 9.92
C LEU A 172 -10.24 -8.03 11.36
N LEU A 173 -9.59 -6.89 11.60
CA LEU A 173 -9.47 -6.31 12.94
C LEU A 173 -10.84 -6.01 13.56
N PHE A 174 -11.73 -5.35 12.79
CA PHE A 174 -13.10 -5.11 13.20
C PHE A 174 -13.83 -6.41 13.56
N ALA A 175 -13.74 -7.42 12.70
CA ALA A 175 -14.41 -8.70 12.87
C ALA A 175 -13.89 -9.49 14.09
N LEU A 176 -12.59 -9.43 14.40
CA LEU A 176 -12.01 -10.11 15.56
C LEU A 176 -12.54 -9.55 16.88
N VAL A 177 -12.71 -8.22 16.99
CA VAL A 177 -13.29 -7.59 18.19
C VAL A 177 -14.74 -8.02 18.38
N ILE A 178 -15.55 -7.99 17.32
CA ILE A 178 -16.94 -8.45 17.36
C ILE A 178 -17.01 -9.95 17.70
N THR A 179 -16.14 -10.77 17.12
CA THR A 179 -16.01 -12.21 17.42
C THR A 179 -15.70 -12.44 18.89
N GLY A 180 -14.77 -11.70 19.48
CA GLY A 180 -14.45 -11.77 20.90
C GLY A 180 -15.66 -11.47 21.80
N ALA A 181 -16.48 -10.50 21.41
CA ALA A 181 -17.72 -10.18 22.13
C ALA A 181 -18.78 -11.29 21.99
N VAL A 182 -18.94 -11.87 20.79
CA VAL A 182 -19.82 -13.02 20.52
C VAL A 182 -19.40 -14.23 21.36
N VAL A 183 -18.12 -14.62 21.31
CA VAL A 183 -17.58 -15.74 22.09
C VAL A 183 -17.76 -15.50 23.59
N SER A 184 -17.46 -14.29 24.07
CA SER A 184 -17.65 -13.92 25.47
C SER A 184 -19.11 -14.05 25.92
N LYS A 185 -20.07 -13.66 25.06
CA LYS A 185 -21.50 -13.80 25.33
C LYS A 185 -21.93 -15.27 25.37
N LEU A 186 -21.53 -16.07 24.38
CA LEU A 186 -21.82 -17.51 24.30
C LEU A 186 -21.29 -18.27 25.54
N LEU A 187 -20.07 -17.96 25.98
CA LEU A 187 -19.47 -18.57 27.18
C LEU A 187 -20.21 -18.18 28.47
N LYS A 188 -20.63 -16.91 28.60
CA LYS A 188 -21.40 -16.44 29.77
C LYS A 188 -22.78 -17.09 29.84
N ASP A 189 -23.45 -17.24 28.71
CA ASP A 189 -24.79 -17.84 28.66
C ASP A 189 -24.76 -19.35 28.94
N SER A 190 -23.73 -20.05 28.44
CA SER A 190 -23.47 -21.47 28.73
C SER A 190 -23.24 -21.74 30.23
N ARG A 191 -22.63 -20.79 30.96
CA ARG A 191 -22.41 -20.90 32.41
C ARG A 191 -23.66 -20.59 33.26
N LYS A 192 -24.58 -19.77 32.75
CA LYS A 192 -25.74 -19.27 33.53
C LYS A 192 -27.02 -20.07 33.34
N ASN A 193 -27.31 -20.53 32.12
CA ASN A 193 -28.56 -21.24 31.80
C ASN A 193 -28.25 -22.69 31.43
N ARG A 194 -29.10 -23.62 31.94
CA ARG A 194 -29.06 -25.10 31.81
C ARG A 194 -28.12 -25.62 30.72
N PRO A 195 -27.25 -26.62 31.01
CA PRO A 195 -26.19 -27.04 30.11
C PRO A 195 -26.78 -27.42 28.75
N MET A 196 -26.52 -26.61 27.73
CA MET A 196 -26.61 -27.11 26.37
C MET A 196 -25.68 -28.33 26.26
N PRO A 197 -26.01 -29.32 25.41
CA PRO A 197 -25.06 -30.38 25.09
C PRO A 197 -23.73 -29.74 24.68
N SER A 198 -22.62 -30.17 25.28
CA SER A 198 -21.29 -29.57 25.06
C SER A 198 -20.95 -29.42 23.57
N SER A 199 -21.44 -30.35 22.75
CA SER A 199 -21.29 -30.35 21.29
C SER A 199 -21.95 -29.15 20.59
N ARG A 200 -23.13 -28.70 21.03
CA ARG A 200 -23.82 -27.55 20.41
C ARG A 200 -23.15 -26.23 20.76
N THR A 201 -22.67 -26.09 22.00
CA THR A 201 -21.87 -24.92 22.39
C THR A 201 -20.54 -24.90 21.68
N ALA A 202 -19.86 -26.04 21.54
CA ALA A 202 -18.62 -26.15 20.77
C ALA A 202 -18.85 -25.79 19.29
N ALA A 203 -19.91 -26.28 18.66
CA ALA A 203 -20.26 -25.92 17.28
C ALA A 203 -20.52 -24.41 17.12
N ALA A 204 -21.27 -23.79 18.04
CA ALA A 204 -21.52 -22.35 18.00
C ALA A 204 -20.23 -21.52 18.20
N LEU A 205 -19.32 -21.98 19.07
CA LEU A 205 -18.01 -21.33 19.27
C LEU A 205 -17.12 -21.47 18.03
N LEU A 206 -17.02 -22.67 17.44
CA LEU A 206 -16.29 -22.88 16.20
C LEU A 206 -16.86 -22.04 15.05
N TYR A 207 -18.18 -21.95 14.96
CA TYR A 207 -18.85 -21.10 13.99
C TYR A 207 -18.60 -19.61 14.21
N ALA A 208 -18.55 -19.15 15.47
CA ALA A 208 -18.21 -17.77 15.80
C ALA A 208 -16.78 -17.40 15.36
N LEU A 209 -15.87 -18.37 15.28
CA LEU A 209 -14.49 -18.17 14.81
C LEU A 209 -14.36 -18.11 13.28
N LEU A 210 -15.46 -18.13 12.52
CA LEU A 210 -15.44 -18.03 11.06
C LEU A 210 -14.63 -16.82 10.54
N PRO A 211 -14.71 -15.60 11.13
CA PRO A 211 -13.89 -14.48 10.65
C PRO A 211 -12.39 -14.66 10.88
N PHE A 212 -12.01 -15.33 11.97
CA PHE A 212 -10.62 -15.70 12.21
C PHE A 212 -10.15 -16.73 11.18
N ALA A 213 -10.97 -17.76 10.91
CA ALA A 213 -10.69 -18.75 9.88
C ALA A 213 -10.56 -18.11 8.48
N ALA A 214 -11.39 -17.10 8.17
CA ALA A 214 -11.30 -16.34 6.93
C ALA A 214 -9.95 -15.61 6.79
N GLY A 215 -9.52 -14.88 7.83
CA GLY A 215 -8.22 -14.22 7.84
C GLY A 215 -7.06 -15.20 7.66
N VAL A 216 -7.06 -16.31 8.41
CA VAL A 216 -6.03 -17.37 8.28
C VAL A 216 -6.03 -17.98 6.88
N ALA A 217 -7.21 -18.26 6.32
CA ALA A 217 -7.33 -18.83 4.99
C ALA A 217 -6.76 -17.90 3.91
N GLN A 218 -7.01 -16.60 4.00
CA GLN A 218 -6.48 -15.61 3.06
C GLN A 218 -4.95 -15.51 3.13
N HIS A 219 -4.37 -15.41 4.33
CA HIS A 219 -2.91 -15.35 4.48
C HIS A 219 -2.22 -16.66 4.09
N LEU A 220 -2.85 -17.81 4.38
CA LEU A 220 -2.34 -19.11 3.96
C LEU A 220 -2.40 -19.26 2.44
N PHE A 221 -3.49 -18.80 1.80
CA PHE A 221 -3.59 -18.76 0.35
C PHE A 221 -2.43 -17.96 -0.27
N TYR A 222 -2.16 -16.75 0.21
CA TYR A 222 -1.02 -15.97 -0.29
C TYR A 222 0.32 -16.68 -0.06
N ARG A 223 0.55 -17.23 1.13
CA ARG A 223 1.80 -17.94 1.43
C ARG A 223 2.02 -19.14 0.50
N ILE A 224 0.97 -19.89 0.17
CA ILE A 224 1.03 -21.03 -0.75
C ILE A 224 1.20 -20.54 -2.19
N ALA A 225 0.48 -19.49 -2.60
CA ALA A 225 0.41 -19.06 -3.99
C ALA A 225 1.63 -18.22 -4.44
N THR A 226 2.23 -17.45 -3.52
CA THR A 226 3.28 -16.47 -3.86
C THR A 226 4.54 -16.60 -3.02
N GLY A 227 4.53 -17.45 -1.99
CA GLY A 227 5.62 -17.52 -1.00
C GLY A 227 5.59 -16.40 0.04
N SER A 228 4.74 -15.38 -0.08
CA SER A 228 4.57 -14.29 0.89
C SER A 228 3.23 -14.39 1.62
N SER A 229 3.22 -14.21 2.94
CA SER A 229 1.97 -14.07 3.72
C SER A 229 1.46 -12.63 3.77
N VAL A 230 2.24 -11.67 3.26
CA VAL A 230 1.95 -10.24 3.29
C VAL A 230 1.53 -9.79 1.90
N GLN A 231 0.45 -9.01 1.82
CA GLN A 231 -0.01 -8.41 0.58
C GLN A 231 0.97 -7.35 0.08
N ASN A 232 1.20 -7.33 -1.22
CA ASN A 232 2.02 -6.34 -1.92
C ASN A 232 1.64 -4.90 -1.56
N GLY A 233 0.33 -4.61 -1.48
CA GLY A 233 -0.15 -3.29 -1.08
C GLY A 233 0.23 -2.88 0.35
N VAL A 234 0.36 -3.84 1.28
CA VAL A 234 0.83 -3.58 2.65
C VAL A 234 2.33 -3.32 2.65
N LEU A 235 3.11 -4.10 1.89
CA LEU A 235 4.55 -3.87 1.74
C LEU A 235 4.84 -2.49 1.15
N ALA A 236 4.12 -2.11 0.09
CA ALA A 236 4.34 -0.84 -0.61
C ALA A 236 3.92 0.40 0.21
N LYS A 237 2.91 0.28 1.08
CA LYS A 237 2.21 1.43 1.70
C LYS A 237 2.24 1.42 3.24
N SER A 238 3.16 0.71 3.89
CA SER A 238 3.23 0.67 5.36
C SER A 238 4.56 1.20 5.89
N LEU A 239 4.46 2.03 6.93
CA LEU A 239 5.59 2.54 7.71
C LEU A 239 6.42 1.43 8.38
N LEU A 240 5.91 0.19 8.44
CA LEU A 240 6.64 -0.94 9.02
C LEU A 240 7.69 -1.53 8.08
N TYR A 241 7.69 -1.12 6.81
CA TYR A 241 8.62 -1.58 5.78
C TYR A 241 9.45 -0.42 5.23
N GLU A 242 9.74 0.60 6.06
CA GLU A 242 10.78 1.57 5.73
C GLU A 242 12.16 0.89 5.61
N PRO A 243 13.02 1.32 4.67
CA PRO A 243 14.33 0.70 4.40
C PRO A 243 15.21 0.58 5.65
N VAL A 244 15.37 1.70 6.38
CA VAL A 244 15.95 1.68 7.72
C VAL A 244 14.84 1.89 8.73
N PHE A 245 14.64 0.89 9.59
CA PHE A 245 13.55 0.90 10.55
C PHE A 245 13.97 1.58 11.85
N TYR A 246 13.52 2.81 12.05
CA TYR A 246 13.61 3.51 13.34
C TYR A 246 12.28 3.44 14.10
N PRO A 247 12.18 2.65 15.20
CA PRO A 247 10.92 2.51 15.94
C PRO A 247 10.34 3.85 16.40
N THR A 248 11.19 4.81 16.76
CA THR A 248 10.78 6.14 17.22
C THR A 248 10.14 6.97 16.11
N GLU A 249 10.63 6.88 14.86
CA GLU A 249 10.07 7.61 13.73
C GLU A 249 8.74 7.02 13.29
N VAL A 250 8.65 5.68 13.27
CA VAL A 250 7.39 5.00 13.00
C VAL A 250 6.35 5.36 14.05
N LEU A 251 6.71 5.37 15.34
CA LEU A 251 5.81 5.80 16.40
C LEU A 251 5.38 7.26 16.25
N ASP A 252 6.30 8.16 15.91
CA ASP A 252 5.99 9.57 15.67
C ASP A 252 5.05 9.75 14.47
N ALA A 253 5.35 9.12 13.32
CA ALA A 253 4.51 9.16 12.14
C ALA A 253 3.10 8.58 12.40
N VAL A 254 3.01 7.44 13.10
CA VAL A 254 1.73 6.87 13.52
C VAL A 254 0.99 7.82 14.46
N PHE A 255 1.67 8.46 15.42
CA PHE A 255 1.07 9.43 16.32
C PHE A 255 0.56 10.68 15.58
N GLN A 256 1.32 11.20 14.62
CA GLN A 256 0.90 12.29 13.74
C GLN A 256 -0.35 11.91 12.93
N ASN A 257 -0.36 10.70 12.35
CA ASN A 257 -1.50 10.19 11.59
C ASN A 257 -2.75 10.01 12.48
N LEU A 258 -2.59 9.47 13.70
CA LEU A 258 -3.66 9.35 14.68
C LEU A 258 -4.17 10.71 15.17
N THR A 259 -3.27 11.68 15.31
CA THR A 259 -3.63 13.06 15.67
C THR A 259 -4.44 13.70 14.56
N LYS A 260 -4.02 13.54 13.30
CA LYS A 260 -4.75 14.03 12.13
C LYS A 260 -6.11 13.35 11.95
N LEU A 261 -6.18 12.03 12.13
CA LEU A 261 -7.43 11.27 12.19
C LEU A 261 -8.37 11.88 13.23
N SER A 262 -7.90 12.02 14.46
CA SER A 262 -8.74 12.37 15.61
C SER A 262 -9.13 13.85 15.65
N LEU A 263 -8.19 14.77 15.38
CA LEU A 263 -8.37 16.21 15.56
C LEU A 263 -8.77 16.96 14.29
N SER A 264 -8.57 16.38 13.11
CA SER A 264 -8.95 17.02 11.83
C SER A 264 -10.09 16.27 11.15
N VAL A 265 -9.91 14.98 10.85
CA VAL A 265 -10.90 14.22 10.06
C VAL A 265 -12.18 13.98 10.87
N LEU A 266 -12.06 13.38 12.06
CA LEU A 266 -13.23 12.97 12.86
C LEU A 266 -13.91 14.13 13.61
N THR A 267 -13.22 15.24 13.84
CA THR A 267 -13.84 16.48 14.32
C THR A 267 -14.62 17.20 13.24
N GLY A 268 -14.46 16.84 11.96
CA GLY A 268 -15.08 17.55 10.83
C GLY A 268 -14.50 18.96 10.61
N LEU A 269 -13.25 19.19 11.02
CA LEU A 269 -12.54 20.47 10.85
C LEU A 269 -11.57 20.45 9.66
N GLU A 270 -11.46 19.31 8.99
CA GLU A 270 -10.64 19.18 7.79
C GLU A 270 -11.27 19.97 6.62
N PRO A 271 -10.48 20.80 5.88
CA PRO A 271 -11.00 21.69 4.82
C PRO A 271 -11.85 21.02 3.72
N GLY A 272 -11.65 19.73 3.48
CA GLY A 272 -12.41 18.90 2.54
C GLY A 272 -13.81 18.51 3.00
N ASN A 273 -14.26 18.95 4.19
CA ASN A 273 -15.63 18.75 4.70
C ASN A 273 -16.10 17.28 4.67
N TYR A 274 -15.25 16.38 5.15
CA TYR A 274 -15.49 14.92 5.18
C TYR A 274 -16.64 14.52 6.12
N LEU A 275 -16.70 15.17 7.29
CA LEU A 275 -17.69 14.98 8.35
C LEU A 275 -18.13 16.36 8.87
N PHE A 276 -19.29 16.42 9.53
CA PHE A 276 -19.76 17.67 10.13
C PHE A 276 -18.97 18.04 11.40
N PRO A 277 -18.87 19.33 11.75
CA PRO A 277 -18.16 19.78 12.95
C PRO A 277 -18.68 19.12 14.24
N GLY A 278 -17.79 18.48 14.98
CA GLY A 278 -18.09 17.78 16.23
C GLY A 278 -18.53 16.33 16.07
N ALA A 279 -18.45 15.73 14.88
CA ALA A 279 -18.88 14.34 14.64
C ALA A 279 -18.31 13.33 15.65
N ILE A 280 -17.01 13.40 15.97
CA ILE A 280 -16.39 12.52 16.98
C ILE A 280 -16.95 12.70 18.38
N LEU A 281 -17.23 13.95 18.80
CA LEU A 281 -17.80 14.23 20.11
C LEU A 281 -19.14 13.52 20.26
N PHE A 282 -20.03 13.68 19.27
CA PHE A 282 -21.34 13.05 19.31
C PHE A 282 -21.25 11.53 19.13
N CYS A 283 -20.30 11.03 18.34
CA CYS A 283 -20.05 9.59 18.24
C CYS A 283 -19.65 8.97 19.59
N VAL A 284 -18.75 9.64 20.32
CA VAL A 284 -18.34 9.24 21.67
C VAL A 284 -19.52 9.33 22.64
N LEU A 285 -20.30 10.43 22.62
CA LEU A 285 -21.49 10.57 23.45
C LEU A 285 -22.52 9.47 23.19
N GLY A 286 -22.78 9.13 21.93
CA GLY A 286 -23.70 8.06 21.56
C GLY A 286 -23.21 6.68 22.03
N THR A 287 -21.91 6.43 21.92
CA THR A 287 -21.28 5.20 22.41
C THR A 287 -21.37 5.09 23.94
N LEU A 288 -21.05 6.18 24.66
CA LEU A 288 -21.13 6.24 26.12
C LEU A 288 -22.57 6.10 26.61
N TYR A 289 -23.52 6.76 25.96
CA TYR A 289 -24.94 6.65 26.25
C TYR A 289 -25.41 5.19 26.20
N LEU A 290 -25.13 4.49 25.10
CA LEU A 290 -25.46 3.07 24.96
C LEU A 290 -24.68 2.18 25.94
N ALA A 291 -23.46 2.56 26.31
CA ALA A 291 -22.65 1.86 27.30
C ALA A 291 -23.20 1.93 28.73
N MET A 292 -23.95 2.99 29.03
CA MET A 292 -24.58 3.23 30.32
C MET A 292 -26.01 2.66 30.43
N GLU A 293 -26.59 2.19 29.32
CA GLU A 293 -27.87 1.48 29.31
C GLU A 293 -27.72 0.01 29.81
N ASP A 294 -28.65 -0.85 29.41
CA ASP A 294 -28.68 -2.26 29.78
C ASP A 294 -27.48 -3.04 29.25
N ALA A 295 -27.21 -4.20 29.88
CA ALA A 295 -26.07 -5.06 29.55
C ALA A 295 -25.95 -5.43 28.05
N ARG A 296 -27.08 -5.48 27.33
CA ARG A 296 -27.12 -5.69 25.88
C ARG A 296 -26.48 -4.53 25.13
N TYR A 297 -27.00 -3.31 25.32
CA TYR A 297 -26.51 -2.10 24.66
C TYR A 297 -25.08 -1.78 25.10
N ARG A 298 -24.71 -2.09 26.34
CA ARG A 298 -23.33 -1.99 26.81
C ARG A 298 -22.37 -2.91 26.06
N THR A 299 -22.73 -4.18 25.90
CA THR A 299 -21.89 -5.12 25.16
C THR A 299 -21.77 -4.70 23.70
N PHE A 300 -22.88 -4.26 23.11
CA PHE A 300 -22.90 -3.74 21.75
C PHE A 300 -22.00 -2.51 21.58
N ALA A 301 -22.16 -1.49 22.44
CA ALA A 301 -21.45 -0.22 22.35
C ALA A 301 -19.94 -0.39 22.56
N VAL A 302 -19.53 -1.14 23.58
CA VAL A 302 -18.11 -1.39 23.85
C VAL A 302 -17.47 -2.16 22.69
N ALA A 303 -18.07 -3.27 22.26
CA ALA A 303 -17.50 -4.07 21.18
C ALA A 303 -17.46 -3.29 19.85
N SER A 304 -18.53 -2.61 19.49
CA SER A 304 -18.62 -1.85 18.22
C SER A 304 -17.74 -0.62 18.23
N GLY A 305 -17.73 0.15 19.33
CA GLY A 305 -16.86 1.31 19.49
C GLY A 305 -15.38 0.94 19.46
N THR A 306 -14.98 -0.11 20.19
CA THR A 306 -13.60 -0.64 20.14
C THR A 306 -13.25 -1.15 18.75
N ALA A 307 -14.15 -1.89 18.09
CA ALA A 307 -13.92 -2.41 16.74
C ALA A 307 -13.68 -1.28 15.71
N LEU A 308 -14.52 -0.23 15.75
CA LEU A 308 -14.38 0.92 14.86
C LEU A 308 -13.10 1.71 15.15
N VAL A 309 -12.80 2.01 16.42
CA VAL A 309 -11.58 2.74 16.80
C VAL A 309 -10.35 1.97 16.36
N LEU A 310 -10.24 0.67 16.67
CA LEU A 310 -9.07 -0.12 16.29
C LEU A 310 -8.94 -0.25 14.76
N ALA A 311 -10.04 -0.48 14.04
CA ALA A 311 -10.01 -0.59 12.58
C ALA A 311 -9.59 0.74 11.92
N MET A 312 -10.15 1.88 12.35
CA MET A 312 -9.78 3.19 11.84
C MET A 312 -8.34 3.56 12.23
N SER A 313 -7.93 3.34 13.48
CA SER A 313 -6.56 3.59 13.94
C SER A 313 -5.52 2.72 13.22
N SER A 314 -5.87 1.51 12.79
CA SER A 314 -4.94 0.66 12.03
C SER A 314 -4.50 1.29 10.71
N THR A 315 -5.31 2.17 10.12
CA THR A 315 -4.94 2.91 8.91
C THR A 315 -3.82 3.92 9.15
N ALA A 316 -3.52 4.30 10.40
CA ALA A 316 -2.44 5.22 10.73
C ALA A 316 -1.04 4.65 10.47
N ILE A 317 -0.92 3.32 10.30
CA ILE A 317 0.32 2.62 9.92
C ILE A 317 0.61 2.79 8.41
N LEU A 318 -0.35 3.29 7.64
CA LEU A 318 -0.17 3.53 6.22
C LEU A 318 0.80 4.70 5.99
N GLY A 319 1.77 4.50 5.09
CA GLY A 319 2.77 5.46 4.71
C GLY A 319 3.31 5.13 3.32
N LEU A 320 3.21 6.10 2.41
CA LEU A 320 3.82 6.05 1.09
C LEU A 320 4.94 7.11 1.05
N PRO A 321 6.18 6.73 0.69
CA PRO A 321 7.29 7.68 0.64
C PRO A 321 6.94 8.92 -0.19
N GLY A 322 7.20 10.11 0.36
CA GLY A 322 6.91 11.39 -0.32
C GLY A 322 5.43 11.80 -0.39
N ALA A 323 4.49 11.04 0.18
CA ALA A 323 3.06 11.37 0.18
C ALA A 323 2.48 11.51 1.60
N PRO A 324 1.61 12.52 1.85
CA PRO A 324 0.95 12.65 3.14
C PRO A 324 -0.08 11.52 3.34
N TRP A 325 -0.28 11.06 4.58
CA TRP A 325 -1.20 9.96 4.94
C TRP A 325 -2.63 10.08 4.37
N GLY A 326 -3.11 11.31 4.15
CA GLY A 326 -4.43 11.57 3.56
C GLY A 326 -4.49 11.44 2.04
N TRP A 327 -3.47 10.88 1.39
CA TRP A 327 -3.43 10.75 -0.07
C TRP A 327 -4.70 10.05 -0.58
N HIS A 328 -5.19 10.52 -1.72
CA HIS A 328 -6.44 10.03 -2.32
C HIS A 328 -7.63 10.13 -1.35
N HIS A 329 -7.79 11.30 -0.73
CA HIS A 329 -8.98 11.69 0.05
C HIS A 329 -9.33 10.79 1.24
N TYR A 330 -8.31 10.28 1.95
CA TYR A 330 -8.49 9.33 3.06
C TYR A 330 -9.41 8.15 2.69
N ARG A 331 -9.37 7.67 1.44
CA ARG A 331 -10.24 6.58 0.94
C ARG A 331 -10.27 5.34 1.83
N TYR A 332 -9.20 5.10 2.59
CA TYR A 332 -9.11 4.00 3.54
C TYR A 332 -10.04 4.17 4.76
N LEU A 333 -10.43 5.39 5.13
CA LEU A 333 -11.34 5.70 6.25
C LEU A 333 -12.82 5.78 5.87
N LEU A 334 -13.12 6.13 4.62
CA LEU A 334 -14.50 6.35 4.14
C LEU A 334 -15.47 5.20 4.49
N PRO A 335 -15.07 3.91 4.46
CA PRO A 335 -15.99 2.83 4.82
C PRO A 335 -16.53 2.88 6.26
N PHE A 336 -15.81 3.54 7.17
CA PHE A 336 -16.17 3.66 8.58
C PHE A 336 -17.03 4.89 8.89
N PHE A 337 -17.23 5.79 7.92
CA PHE A 337 -18.06 6.98 8.12
C PHE A 337 -19.53 6.61 8.38
N PRO A 338 -20.18 5.70 7.62
CA PRO A 338 -21.57 5.36 7.88
C PRO A 338 -21.87 4.88 9.31
N PRO A 339 -21.14 3.90 9.90
CA PRO A 339 -21.39 3.53 11.30
C PRO A 339 -21.06 4.67 12.27
N THR A 340 -20.00 5.46 12.02
CA THR A 340 -19.65 6.64 12.85
C THR A 340 -20.78 7.67 12.88
N LEU A 341 -21.40 7.95 11.73
CA LEU A 341 -22.54 8.86 11.60
C LEU A 341 -23.77 8.33 12.36
N VAL A 342 -24.01 7.01 12.36
CA VAL A 342 -25.07 6.40 13.18
C VAL A 342 -24.83 6.65 14.67
N PHE A 343 -23.62 6.36 15.17
CA PHE A 343 -23.28 6.61 16.58
C PHE A 343 -23.37 8.10 16.93
N ALA A 344 -22.98 8.99 16.01
CA ALA A 344 -23.11 10.43 16.23
C ALA A 344 -24.57 10.88 16.34
N VAL A 345 -25.46 10.35 15.49
CA VAL A 345 -26.90 10.62 15.62
C VAL A 345 -27.46 10.08 16.93
N VAL A 346 -27.07 8.87 17.36
CA VAL A 346 -27.43 8.37 18.71
C VAL A 346 -26.95 9.34 19.79
N GLY A 347 -25.76 9.92 19.63
CA GLY A 347 -25.24 10.99 20.48
C GLY A 347 -26.14 12.21 20.57
N PHE A 348 -26.71 12.67 19.45
CA PHE A 348 -27.70 13.76 19.48
C PHE A 348 -28.91 13.41 20.36
N TYR A 349 -29.44 12.20 20.21
CA TYR A 349 -30.62 11.75 20.96
C TYR A 349 -30.33 11.47 22.44
N SER A 350 -29.08 11.12 22.79
CA SER A 350 -28.64 10.97 24.18
C SER A 350 -28.86 12.24 25.00
N LEU A 351 -28.76 13.43 24.37
CA LEU A 351 -28.93 14.71 25.06
C LEU A 351 -30.35 14.95 25.58
N ARG A 352 -31.37 14.23 25.10
CA ARG A 352 -32.72 14.29 25.67
C ARG A 352 -32.77 13.86 27.13
N THR A 353 -31.84 13.01 27.53
CA THR A 353 -31.75 12.55 28.93
C THR A 353 -31.15 13.61 29.85
N LEU A 354 -30.33 14.53 29.31
CA LEU A 354 -29.65 15.59 30.05
C LEU A 354 -30.46 16.89 30.06
N GLU A 355 -30.89 17.34 28.88
CA GLU A 355 -31.72 18.51 28.71
C GLU A 355 -33.09 18.05 28.20
N ARG A 356 -34.16 18.26 28.98
CA ARG A 356 -35.55 17.89 28.61
C ARG A 356 -36.09 18.58 27.33
N LYS A 357 -35.23 19.21 26.53
CA LYS A 357 -35.52 19.88 25.26
C LYS A 357 -35.63 18.84 24.15
N THR A 358 -36.85 18.57 23.71
CA THR A 358 -37.14 17.60 22.65
C THR A 358 -36.66 18.02 21.26
N TRP A 359 -36.42 19.32 21.04
CA TRP A 359 -36.03 19.92 19.75
C TRP A 359 -34.52 19.85 19.46
N LEU A 360 -33.66 19.81 20.49
CA LEU A 360 -32.20 19.93 20.33
C LEU A 360 -31.59 18.81 19.44
N PRO A 361 -31.94 17.53 19.59
CA PRO A 361 -31.40 16.48 18.72
C PRO A 361 -31.77 16.68 17.25
N GLU A 362 -32.98 17.17 16.99
CA GLU A 362 -33.48 17.42 15.64
C GLU A 362 -32.75 18.61 15.00
N ALA A 363 -32.47 19.65 15.79
CA ALA A 363 -31.68 20.79 15.34
C ALA A 363 -30.22 20.41 15.05
N LEU A 364 -29.60 19.59 15.90
CA LEU A 364 -28.24 19.08 15.66
C LEU A 364 -28.18 18.19 14.43
N ALA A 365 -29.17 17.32 14.23
CA ALA A 365 -29.25 16.49 13.04
C ALA A 365 -29.48 17.32 11.77
N ALA A 366 -30.39 18.31 11.81
CA ALA A 366 -30.60 19.23 10.69
C ALA A 366 -29.34 20.04 10.36
N PHE A 367 -28.60 20.48 11.38
CA PHE A 367 -27.30 21.16 11.20
C PHE A 367 -26.27 20.24 10.55
N ALA A 368 -26.12 19.00 11.03
CA ALA A 368 -25.19 18.02 10.46
C ALA A 368 -25.53 17.69 8.99
N VAL A 369 -26.81 17.56 8.67
CA VAL A 369 -27.28 17.37 7.29
C VAL A 369 -26.99 18.61 6.45
N LEU A 370 -27.25 19.82 6.95
CA LEU A 370 -26.92 21.06 6.24
C LEU A 370 -25.42 21.14 5.92
N CYS A 371 -24.54 20.86 6.88
CA CYS A 371 -23.09 20.81 6.64
C CYS A 371 -22.74 19.79 5.53
N SER A 372 -23.35 18.62 5.56
CA SER A 372 -23.11 17.57 4.56
C SER A 372 -23.60 17.98 3.16
N LEU A 373 -24.79 18.59 3.08
CA LEU A 373 -25.36 19.12 1.83
C LEU A 373 -24.52 20.25 1.24
N LEU A 374 -23.96 21.13 2.08
CA LEU A 374 -23.04 22.18 1.63
C LEU A 374 -21.72 21.63 1.08
N GLY A 375 -21.31 20.44 1.52
CA GLY A 375 -20.14 19.73 0.99
C GLY A 375 -20.39 19.01 -0.34
N LEU A 376 -21.65 18.70 -0.69
CA LEU A 376 -21.97 17.91 -1.90
C LEU A 376 -21.45 18.55 -3.20
N PRO A 377 -21.59 19.86 -3.47
CA PRO A 377 -21.05 20.46 -4.68
C PRO A 377 -19.53 20.31 -4.80
N VAL A 378 -18.80 20.41 -3.68
CA VAL A 378 -17.35 20.22 -3.64
C VAL A 378 -17.02 18.78 -4.00
N TRP A 379 -17.65 17.80 -3.37
CA TRP A 379 -17.42 16.38 -3.66
C TRP A 379 -17.85 15.96 -5.06
N ALA A 380 -18.92 16.56 -5.61
CA ALA A 380 -19.31 16.36 -7.00
C ALA A 380 -18.24 16.89 -7.97
N ALA A 381 -17.71 18.09 -7.72
CA ALA A 381 -16.62 18.66 -8.49
C ALA A 381 -15.32 17.84 -8.35
N THR A 382 -14.99 17.38 -7.14
CA THR A 382 -13.85 16.47 -6.90
C THR A 382 -14.01 15.15 -7.64
N THR A 383 -15.20 14.55 -7.64
CA THR A 383 -15.48 13.31 -8.39
C THR A 383 -15.24 13.54 -9.88
N GLY A 384 -15.83 14.58 -10.45
CA GLY A 384 -15.68 14.91 -11.88
C GLY A 384 -14.24 15.24 -12.26
N GLY A 385 -13.55 16.03 -11.44
CA GLY A 385 -12.15 16.41 -11.63
C GLY A 385 -11.22 15.20 -11.59
N ASN A 386 -11.38 14.32 -10.59
CA ASN A 386 -10.57 13.10 -10.49
C ASN A 386 -10.82 12.16 -11.66
N SER A 387 -12.08 11.95 -12.06
CA SER A 387 -12.41 11.12 -13.22
C SER A 387 -11.82 11.69 -14.51
N LEU A 388 -11.82 13.02 -14.68
CA LEU A 388 -11.20 13.68 -15.82
C LEU A 388 -9.69 13.49 -15.81
N GLN A 389 -9.00 13.69 -14.68
CA GLN A 389 -7.55 13.50 -14.57
C GLN A 389 -7.14 12.06 -14.92
N ILE A 390 -7.83 11.07 -14.36
CA ILE A 390 -7.58 9.64 -14.65
C ILE A 390 -7.82 9.32 -16.13
N LYS A 391 -8.84 9.96 -16.73
CA LYS A 391 -9.14 9.79 -18.14
C LYS A 391 -8.03 10.38 -19.03
N GLU A 392 -7.62 11.61 -18.77
CA GLU A 392 -6.62 12.33 -19.58
C GLU A 392 -5.22 11.71 -19.50
N GLN A 393 -4.89 11.06 -18.37
CA GLN A 393 -3.61 10.38 -18.20
C GLN A 393 -3.73 8.87 -18.35
N GLN A 394 -4.01 8.12 -17.27
CA GLN A 394 -3.82 6.67 -17.22
C GLN A 394 -4.66 5.93 -18.27
N VAL A 395 -5.91 6.33 -18.48
CA VAL A 395 -6.78 5.72 -19.50
C VAL A 395 -6.25 6.03 -20.90
N THR A 396 -5.96 7.30 -21.19
CA THR A 396 -5.45 7.73 -22.51
C THR A 396 -4.10 7.08 -22.83
N VAL A 397 -3.19 7.00 -21.86
CA VAL A 397 -1.90 6.31 -21.96
C VAL A 397 -2.11 4.83 -22.23
N GLY A 398 -3.03 4.17 -21.51
CA GLY A 398 -3.37 2.76 -21.76
C GLY A 398 -3.81 2.51 -23.20
N TYR A 399 -4.75 3.29 -23.71
CA TYR A 399 -5.16 3.17 -25.11
C TYR A 399 -4.05 3.48 -26.11
N TRP A 400 -3.22 4.50 -25.84
CA TRP A 400 -2.09 4.81 -26.70
C TRP A 400 -1.09 3.66 -26.73
N ILE A 401 -0.78 3.06 -25.57
CA ILE A 401 0.08 1.87 -25.46
C ILE A 401 -0.45 0.75 -26.37
N ARG A 402 -1.75 0.43 -26.26
CA ARG A 402 -2.42 -0.59 -27.08
C ARG A 402 -2.28 -0.37 -28.58
N GLU A 403 -2.36 0.88 -29.02
CA GLU A 403 -2.39 1.26 -30.43
C GLU A 403 -1.00 1.45 -31.05
N ASN A 404 0.02 1.78 -30.24
CA ASN A 404 1.31 2.25 -30.74
C ASN A 404 2.50 1.36 -30.36
N LEU A 405 2.38 0.48 -29.36
CA LEU A 405 3.46 -0.43 -28.99
C LEU A 405 3.36 -1.78 -29.70
N PRO A 406 4.50 -2.44 -30.03
CA PRO A 406 4.48 -3.76 -30.65
C PRO A 406 3.80 -4.81 -29.77
N PRO A 407 3.01 -5.75 -30.32
CA PRO A 407 2.31 -6.76 -29.52
C PRO A 407 3.28 -7.63 -28.72
N GLY A 408 2.91 -7.94 -27.47
CA GLY A 408 3.67 -8.83 -26.59
C GLY A 408 4.81 -8.17 -25.81
N VAL A 409 5.09 -6.88 -26.01
CA VAL A 409 6.09 -6.15 -25.21
C VAL A 409 5.63 -5.94 -23.77
N HIS A 410 6.57 -5.86 -22.83
CA HIS A 410 6.33 -5.54 -21.43
C HIS A 410 6.48 -4.05 -21.18
N VAL A 411 5.58 -3.48 -20.38
CA VAL A 411 5.61 -2.04 -20.05
C VAL A 411 5.79 -1.82 -18.55
N GLY A 412 6.87 -1.16 -18.16
CA GLY A 412 7.13 -0.71 -16.79
C GLY A 412 6.25 0.49 -16.43
N VAL A 413 5.40 0.37 -15.42
CA VAL A 413 4.41 1.40 -15.06
C VAL A 413 4.44 1.73 -13.57
N ASN A 414 4.13 2.97 -13.19
CA ASN A 414 3.88 3.29 -11.77
C ASN A 414 2.41 3.12 -11.38
N ASP A 415 1.50 3.42 -12.31
CA ASP A 415 0.06 3.29 -12.14
C ASP A 415 -0.38 2.03 -12.88
N ALA A 416 -0.52 0.94 -12.12
CA ALA A 416 -0.80 -0.36 -12.68
C ALA A 416 -2.21 -0.44 -13.30
N GLY A 417 -3.17 0.34 -12.81
CA GLY A 417 -4.58 0.19 -13.11
C GLY A 417 -4.95 0.32 -14.59
N ALA A 418 -5.25 1.55 -15.03
CA ALA A 418 -5.87 1.76 -16.34
C ALA A 418 -4.92 1.41 -17.49
N MET A 419 -3.61 1.61 -17.29
CA MET A 419 -2.59 1.27 -18.29
C MET A 419 -2.57 -0.23 -18.60
N ARG A 420 -2.69 -1.10 -17.59
CA ARG A 420 -2.82 -2.56 -17.82
C ARG A 420 -4.19 -2.93 -18.40
N TYR A 421 -5.26 -2.35 -17.86
CA TYR A 421 -6.63 -2.72 -18.20
C TYR A 421 -6.98 -2.39 -19.66
N TYR A 422 -6.62 -1.19 -20.13
CA TYR A 422 -6.87 -0.75 -21.50
C TYR A 422 -5.69 -1.00 -22.45
N GLY A 423 -4.46 -1.10 -21.93
CA GLY A 423 -3.27 -1.28 -22.75
C GLY A 423 -3.15 -2.63 -23.44
N GLY A 424 -3.63 -3.72 -22.83
CA GLY A 424 -3.54 -5.04 -23.43
C GLY A 424 -2.12 -5.62 -23.53
N HIS A 425 -1.14 -4.98 -22.89
CA HIS A 425 0.22 -5.47 -22.74
C HIS A 425 0.47 -5.92 -21.30
N PRO A 426 1.33 -6.93 -21.06
CA PRO A 426 1.84 -7.22 -19.73
C PRO A 426 2.51 -6.00 -19.11
N THR A 427 2.25 -5.74 -17.83
CA THR A 427 2.86 -4.62 -17.12
C THR A 427 3.78 -5.10 -16.00
N VAL A 428 4.89 -4.39 -15.84
CA VAL A 428 5.79 -4.48 -14.69
C VAL A 428 5.49 -3.27 -13.80
N ASP A 429 4.80 -3.52 -12.70
CA ASP A 429 4.41 -2.47 -11.76
C ASP A 429 5.60 -2.11 -10.88
N LEU A 430 6.17 -0.94 -11.15
CA LEU A 430 7.36 -0.40 -10.48
C LEU A 430 7.10 -0.04 -9.03
N ILE A 431 5.85 0.12 -8.57
CA ILE A 431 5.53 0.27 -7.15
C ILE A 431 5.42 -1.09 -6.46
N GLY A 432 5.21 -2.15 -7.25
CA GLY A 432 5.13 -3.52 -6.78
C GLY A 432 3.79 -3.87 -6.14
N LEU A 433 2.70 -3.16 -6.45
CA LEU A 433 1.36 -3.54 -5.99
C LEU A 433 0.92 -4.85 -6.66
N THR A 434 1.18 -5.00 -7.94
CA THR A 434 0.70 -6.13 -8.77
C THR A 434 1.83 -7.04 -9.25
N SER A 435 3.07 -6.54 -9.28
CA SER A 435 4.28 -7.31 -9.58
C SER A 435 4.97 -7.74 -8.29
N ASN A 436 4.97 -9.05 -8.00
CA ASN A 436 5.54 -9.59 -6.76
C ASN A 436 7.04 -9.29 -6.66
N GLY A 437 7.49 -8.90 -5.47
CA GLY A 437 8.92 -8.69 -5.18
C GLY A 437 9.48 -7.31 -5.53
N LEU A 438 8.70 -6.41 -6.14
CA LEU A 438 9.15 -5.04 -6.45
C LEU A 438 8.88 -4.03 -5.33
N ALA A 439 7.92 -4.30 -4.42
CA ALA A 439 7.53 -3.33 -3.39
C ALA A 439 8.68 -2.90 -2.45
N LEU A 440 9.53 -3.84 -2.02
CA LEU A 440 10.66 -3.53 -1.13
C LEU A 440 11.83 -2.83 -1.86
N PRO A 441 12.26 -3.30 -3.06
CA PRO A 441 13.23 -2.58 -3.88
C PRO A 441 12.85 -1.11 -4.13
N THR A 442 11.62 -0.85 -4.55
CA THR A 442 11.17 0.53 -4.83
C THR A 442 11.14 1.40 -3.59
N ARG A 443 10.80 0.83 -2.43
CA ARG A 443 10.86 1.55 -1.16
C ARG A 443 12.28 1.90 -0.74
N ASN A 444 13.26 1.08 -1.09
CA ASN A 444 14.68 1.38 -0.85
C ASN A 444 15.20 2.49 -1.75
N GLY A 445 14.73 2.54 -3.00
CA GLY A 445 15.05 3.61 -3.95
C GLY A 445 15.27 3.11 -5.38
N VAL A 446 15.69 4.03 -6.24
CA VAL A 446 15.84 3.77 -7.68
C VAL A 446 16.99 2.80 -8.01
N GLY A 447 18.02 2.75 -7.17
CA GLY A 447 19.11 1.77 -7.25
C GLY A 447 18.62 0.35 -7.01
N SER A 448 17.96 0.11 -5.89
CA SER A 448 17.40 -1.21 -5.60
C SER A 448 16.32 -1.62 -6.61
N LEU A 449 15.50 -0.68 -7.08
CA LEU A 449 14.58 -0.92 -8.18
C LEU A 449 15.32 -1.36 -9.45
N TYR A 450 16.40 -0.67 -9.82
CA TYR A 450 17.22 -1.02 -10.98
C TYR A 450 17.76 -2.45 -10.87
N GLU A 451 18.41 -2.80 -9.75
CA GLU A 451 18.95 -4.15 -9.53
C GLU A 451 17.87 -5.22 -9.63
N LYS A 452 16.69 -4.94 -9.05
CA LYS A 452 15.58 -5.88 -9.14
C LYS A 452 15.10 -6.10 -10.57
N LEU A 453 15.02 -5.03 -11.37
CA LEU A 453 14.63 -5.10 -12.78
C LEU A 453 15.71 -5.78 -13.62
N GLU A 454 16.99 -5.48 -13.36
CA GLU A 454 18.13 -6.10 -14.04
C GLU A 454 18.13 -7.61 -13.82
N ARG A 455 17.87 -8.10 -12.60
CA ARG A 455 17.77 -9.53 -12.32
C ARG A 455 16.55 -10.23 -12.90
N MET A 456 15.57 -9.50 -13.41
CA MET A 456 14.45 -10.16 -14.08
C MET A 456 14.94 -10.93 -15.32
N PRO A 457 14.33 -12.08 -15.64
CA PRO A 457 14.57 -12.74 -16.92
C PRO A 457 14.42 -11.74 -18.07
N GLU A 458 15.31 -11.80 -19.05
CA GLU A 458 15.40 -10.80 -20.14
C GLU A 458 14.04 -10.64 -20.86
N GLU A 459 13.29 -11.73 -21.01
CA GLU A 459 12.00 -11.77 -21.70
C GLU A 459 10.86 -11.12 -20.90
N LYS A 460 11.07 -10.85 -19.60
CA LYS A 460 10.11 -10.22 -18.70
C LYS A 460 10.49 -8.77 -18.34
N ARG A 461 11.68 -8.31 -18.74
CA ARG A 461 12.10 -6.93 -18.48
C ARG A 461 11.22 -5.96 -19.27
N PRO A 462 10.96 -4.76 -18.74
CA PRO A 462 10.26 -3.72 -19.50
C PRO A 462 10.99 -3.39 -20.80
N ASP A 463 10.31 -3.52 -21.94
CA ASP A 463 10.75 -3.00 -23.24
C ASP A 463 10.48 -1.50 -23.35
N TYR A 464 9.45 -1.05 -22.64
CA TYR A 464 9.03 0.34 -22.56
C TYR A 464 8.70 0.69 -21.11
N PHE A 465 8.80 1.97 -20.78
CA PHE A 465 8.41 2.51 -19.49
C PHE A 465 7.35 3.58 -19.71
N ALA A 466 6.25 3.56 -18.94
CA ALA A 466 5.21 4.58 -18.96
C ALA A 466 4.91 5.02 -17.53
N PHE A 467 5.54 6.09 -17.07
CA PHE A 467 5.42 6.54 -15.68
C PHE A 467 5.62 8.05 -15.49
N TYR A 468 5.37 8.57 -14.28
CA TYR A 468 5.72 9.95 -13.88
C TYR A 468 7.21 10.08 -13.55
N PRO A 469 8.02 10.83 -14.33
CA PRO A 469 9.45 10.97 -14.03
C PRO A 469 9.74 11.46 -12.60
N THR A 470 8.85 12.27 -12.04
CA THR A 470 8.97 12.81 -10.67
C THR A 470 8.82 11.74 -9.57
N TRP A 471 8.33 10.54 -9.89
CA TRP A 471 8.20 9.44 -8.92
C TRP A 471 9.49 8.61 -8.77
N PHE A 472 10.38 8.66 -9.76
CA PHE A 472 11.65 7.93 -9.75
C PHE A 472 12.82 8.87 -10.05
N PRO A 473 13.05 9.88 -9.19
CA PRO A 473 14.13 10.83 -9.40
C PRO A 473 15.48 10.11 -9.47
N GLY A 474 16.27 10.39 -10.51
CA GLY A 474 17.58 9.78 -10.73
C GLY A 474 17.55 8.44 -11.46
N PHE A 475 16.39 7.86 -11.78
CA PHE A 475 16.35 6.59 -12.53
C PHE A 475 16.86 6.73 -13.97
N ASP A 476 16.81 7.93 -14.54
CA ASP A 476 17.43 8.26 -15.83
C ASP A 476 18.96 8.08 -15.84
N ALA A 477 19.61 8.20 -14.66
CA ALA A 477 21.04 7.94 -14.51
C ALA A 477 21.42 6.47 -14.76
N SER A 478 20.47 5.53 -14.76
CA SER A 478 20.71 4.14 -15.19
C SER A 478 21.05 4.03 -16.69
N GLY A 479 20.62 5.01 -17.50
CA GLY A 479 20.69 4.95 -18.96
C GLY A 479 19.69 3.98 -19.60
N VAL A 480 18.82 3.33 -18.82
CA VAL A 480 17.76 2.45 -19.36
C VAL A 480 16.69 3.23 -20.11
N LEU A 481 16.42 4.47 -19.70
CA LEU A 481 15.46 5.35 -20.38
C LEU A 481 16.11 5.98 -21.63
N ASP A 482 16.23 5.22 -22.72
CA ASP A 482 16.96 5.62 -23.93
C ASP A 482 16.26 6.76 -24.70
N GLN A 483 15.01 6.53 -25.09
CA GLN A 483 14.28 7.47 -25.96
C GLN A 483 12.87 7.76 -25.44
N GLU A 484 12.55 9.03 -25.19
CA GLU A 484 11.17 9.49 -25.03
C GLU A 484 10.41 9.38 -26.35
N ILE A 485 9.34 8.58 -26.36
CA ILE A 485 8.51 8.34 -27.55
C ILE A 485 7.13 8.99 -27.45
N ALA A 486 6.65 9.30 -26.25
CA ALA A 486 5.40 10.03 -26.03
C ALA A 486 5.35 10.71 -24.66
N ARG A 487 4.58 11.80 -24.56
CA ARG A 487 4.30 12.52 -23.31
C ARG A 487 2.83 12.92 -23.23
N PHE A 488 2.25 12.71 -22.05
CA PHE A 488 0.84 12.95 -21.75
C PHE A 488 0.73 13.92 -20.58
N SER A 489 0.35 15.16 -20.88
CA SER A 489 0.22 16.24 -19.91
C SER A 489 -1.25 16.50 -19.60
N LEU A 490 -1.58 16.76 -18.33
CA LEU A 490 -2.93 17.19 -17.95
C LEU A 490 -3.31 18.50 -18.63
N SER A 491 -4.56 18.60 -19.10
CA SER A 491 -5.07 19.81 -19.76
C SER A 491 -5.21 20.99 -18.78
N SER A 492 -5.53 20.68 -17.53
CA SER A 492 -5.55 21.63 -16.41
C SER A 492 -5.31 20.87 -15.11
N ARG A 493 -4.50 21.45 -14.22
CA ARG A 493 -4.36 20.97 -12.85
C ARG A 493 -5.34 21.76 -12.00
N PRO A 494 -6.55 21.24 -11.65
CA PRO A 494 -7.35 21.92 -10.66
C PRO A 494 -6.54 21.99 -9.36
N GLU A 495 -6.54 23.16 -8.69
CA GLU A 495 -5.91 23.35 -7.38
C GLU A 495 -6.50 22.43 -6.30
N THR A 496 -7.67 21.85 -6.57
CA THR A 496 -8.36 20.91 -5.70
C THR A 496 -8.33 19.51 -6.32
N ALA A 497 -7.65 18.59 -5.61
CA ALA A 497 -7.54 17.15 -5.84
C ALA A 497 -6.44 16.69 -6.82
N GLY A 498 -5.29 16.28 -6.28
CA GLY A 498 -4.32 15.43 -6.98
C GLY A 498 -4.63 13.97 -6.68
N ILE A 499 -5.37 13.29 -7.56
CA ILE A 499 -5.47 11.82 -7.55
C ILE A 499 -4.40 11.16 -8.42
N VAL A 500 -3.76 11.98 -9.26
CA VAL A 500 -2.69 11.60 -10.17
C VAL A 500 -1.34 11.97 -9.59
N GLY A 501 -0.34 11.16 -9.92
CA GLY A 501 1.00 11.26 -9.33
C GLY A 501 1.82 12.48 -9.81
N GLY A 502 1.47 13.07 -10.94
CA GLY A 502 2.22 14.17 -11.55
C GLY A 502 1.51 14.81 -12.73
N SER A 503 2.10 15.87 -13.27
CA SER A 503 1.52 16.56 -14.44
C SER A 503 1.71 15.79 -15.75
N ASP A 504 2.79 15.00 -15.84
CA ASP A 504 3.21 14.33 -17.07
C ASP A 504 3.46 12.84 -16.84
N VAL A 505 2.75 11.99 -17.59
CA VAL A 505 3.18 10.60 -17.81
C VAL A 505 4.02 10.59 -19.08
N VAL A 506 5.21 10.00 -19.01
CA VAL A 506 6.14 9.92 -20.15
C VAL A 506 6.36 8.47 -20.50
N VAL A 507 6.36 8.18 -21.81
CA VAL A 507 6.67 6.87 -22.35
C VAL A 507 8.08 6.86 -22.91
N PHE A 508 8.93 5.97 -22.40
CA PHE A 508 10.29 5.74 -22.85
C PHE A 508 10.43 4.35 -23.48
N LYS A 509 11.29 4.24 -24.49
CA LYS A 509 11.83 2.95 -24.93
C LYS A 509 13.02 2.58 -24.03
N ALA A 510 13.08 1.32 -23.61
CA ALA A 510 14.16 0.82 -22.77
C ALA A 510 15.41 0.44 -23.57
N ASP A 511 16.59 0.69 -23.01
CA ASP A 511 17.87 0.10 -23.44
C ASP A 511 18.54 -0.65 -22.28
N TRP A 512 18.56 -1.99 -22.41
CA TRP A 512 19.20 -2.88 -21.45
C TRP A 512 20.60 -3.33 -21.90
N SER A 513 21.23 -2.66 -22.87
CA SER A 513 22.54 -3.04 -23.42
C SER A 513 23.68 -3.08 -22.39
N LEU A 514 23.52 -2.36 -21.28
CA LEU A 514 24.47 -2.34 -20.16
C LEU A 514 24.04 -3.20 -18.97
N ALA A 515 22.95 -3.95 -19.06
CA ALA A 515 22.53 -4.87 -18.00
C ALA A 515 23.65 -5.87 -17.68
N HIS A 516 23.88 -6.15 -16.41
CA HIS A 516 24.94 -6.97 -15.83
C HIS A 516 26.36 -6.47 -16.14
N SER A 517 26.51 -5.26 -16.70
CA SER A 517 27.83 -4.68 -16.92
C SER A 517 28.57 -4.40 -15.60
N GLY A 518 27.80 -4.28 -14.50
CA GLY A 518 28.22 -4.17 -13.13
C GLY A 518 28.98 -5.38 -12.60
N GLU A 519 28.60 -6.61 -12.94
CA GLU A 519 29.05 -7.82 -12.21
C GLU A 519 30.55 -8.18 -12.40
N THR A 520 31.25 -7.52 -13.32
CA THR A 520 32.62 -7.93 -13.71
C THR A 520 33.72 -7.23 -12.91
N LEU A 521 34.54 -8.01 -12.20
CA LEU A 521 35.81 -7.56 -11.61
C LEU A 521 36.90 -7.32 -12.69
N ARG A 522 37.69 -6.24 -12.57
CA ARG A 522 38.81 -5.95 -13.51
C ARG A 522 40.18 -6.52 -13.11
N GLY A 523 40.31 -7.09 -11.90
CA GLY A 523 41.57 -7.57 -11.34
C GLY A 523 41.86 -9.07 -11.48
N GLU A 524 43.11 -9.47 -11.21
CA GLU A 524 43.54 -10.87 -11.19
C GLU A 524 43.26 -11.55 -9.84
N GLY A 525 42.81 -12.81 -9.86
CA GLY A 525 42.62 -13.64 -8.66
C GLY A 525 41.40 -14.55 -8.79
N THR A 526 41.13 -15.37 -7.77
CA THR A 526 39.90 -16.16 -7.72
C THR A 526 38.90 -15.44 -6.83
N VAL A 527 37.80 -14.96 -7.42
CA VAL A 527 36.65 -14.43 -6.70
C VAL A 527 36.06 -15.58 -5.87
N ARG A 528 36.00 -15.39 -4.56
CA ARG A 528 35.39 -16.33 -3.62
C ARG A 528 33.93 -16.02 -3.37
N ASP A 529 33.62 -14.72 -3.31
CA ASP A 529 32.29 -14.22 -3.03
C ASP A 529 32.10 -12.81 -3.60
N THR A 530 30.85 -12.40 -3.77
CA THR A 530 30.48 -11.09 -4.34
C THR A 530 29.24 -10.55 -3.68
N LEU A 531 29.34 -9.33 -3.14
CA LEU A 531 28.19 -8.58 -2.65
C LEU A 531 27.87 -7.44 -3.63
N ASP A 532 26.74 -7.59 -4.29
CA ASP A 532 26.09 -6.58 -5.09
C ASP A 532 25.26 -5.63 -4.20
N VAL A 533 25.62 -4.36 -4.12
CA VAL A 533 25.03 -3.40 -3.18
C VAL A 533 23.77 -2.79 -3.81
N ALA A 534 22.76 -2.49 -2.98
CA ALA A 534 21.40 -2.14 -3.38
C ALA A 534 20.58 -3.30 -3.97
N ASP A 535 21.17 -4.43 -4.34
CA ASP A 535 20.41 -5.65 -4.56
C ASP A 535 20.02 -6.30 -3.23
N LEU A 536 18.74 -6.23 -2.89
CA LEU A 536 18.23 -6.69 -1.59
C LEU A 536 18.36 -8.21 -1.35
N GLU A 537 18.51 -9.01 -2.41
CA GLU A 537 18.72 -10.45 -2.28
C GLU A 537 20.18 -10.76 -1.94
N SER A 538 21.10 -10.12 -2.65
CA SER A 538 22.54 -10.15 -2.39
C SER A 538 22.87 -9.58 -1.01
N GLU A 539 22.30 -8.43 -0.64
CA GLU A 539 22.45 -7.84 0.69
C GLU A 539 22.00 -8.80 1.80
N ARG A 540 20.88 -9.50 1.59
CA ARG A 540 20.38 -10.49 2.56
C ARG A 540 21.27 -11.73 2.64
N GLU A 541 21.80 -12.21 1.52
CA GLU A 541 22.72 -13.36 1.48
C GLU A 541 24.02 -13.11 2.25
N HIS A 542 24.41 -11.83 2.38
CA HIS A 542 25.62 -11.40 3.08
C HIS A 542 25.33 -10.80 4.47
N ASP A 543 24.13 -10.94 5.03
CA ASP A 543 23.74 -10.27 6.29
C ASP A 543 24.13 -8.76 6.31
N TYR A 544 23.99 -8.09 5.17
CA TYR A 544 24.44 -6.70 4.98
C TYR A 544 23.60 -5.74 5.82
N GLU A 545 24.25 -5.08 6.77
CA GLU A 545 23.64 -4.10 7.67
C GLU A 545 24.34 -2.76 7.55
N MET A 546 23.56 -1.68 7.48
CA MET A 546 24.07 -0.31 7.60
C MET A 546 23.67 0.26 8.95
N ARG A 547 24.62 0.89 9.63
CA ARG A 547 24.42 1.57 10.92
C ARG A 547 24.78 3.03 10.76
N MET A 548 23.72 3.83 10.70
CA MET A 548 23.81 5.26 10.56
C MET A 548 24.05 5.91 11.93
N PRO A 549 24.89 6.95 12.02
CA PRO A 549 25.27 7.60 13.27
C PRO A 549 24.16 8.48 13.85
N LEU A 550 23.15 8.82 13.04
CA LEU A 550 22.03 9.68 13.40
C LEU A 550 20.71 9.03 12.98
N ILE A 551 19.69 9.17 13.83
CA ILE A 551 18.31 8.78 13.50
C ILE A 551 17.80 9.69 12.36
N GLY A 552 17.12 9.11 11.38
CA GLY A 552 16.56 9.82 10.22
C GLY A 552 17.57 10.12 9.11
N LEU A 553 18.83 9.72 9.30
CA LEU A 553 19.80 9.69 8.22
C LEU A 553 19.65 8.35 7.49
N GLU A 554 19.04 8.39 6.32
CA GLU A 554 18.92 7.22 5.44
C GLU A 554 20.17 7.07 4.57
N PRO A 555 20.66 5.86 4.31
CA PRO A 555 21.67 5.64 3.29
C PRO A 555 21.08 6.04 1.92
N GLU A 556 21.88 6.72 1.11
CA GLU A 556 21.46 7.01 -0.27
C GLU A 556 21.29 5.68 -1.02
N ASN A 557 20.31 5.63 -1.92
CA ASN A 557 20.09 4.49 -2.82
C ASN A 557 20.11 5.01 -4.26
N ILE A 558 21.16 4.66 -4.97
CA ILE A 558 21.53 5.32 -6.22
C ILE A 558 21.75 4.30 -7.32
N VAL A 559 21.50 4.72 -8.56
CA VAL A 559 21.92 4.03 -9.77
C VAL A 559 22.75 5.01 -10.58
N LEU A 560 23.86 4.55 -11.15
CA LEU A 560 24.73 5.40 -11.93
C LEU A 560 25.25 4.67 -13.16
N ARG A 561 25.25 5.33 -14.31
CA ARG A 561 25.94 4.92 -15.52
C ARG A 561 27.14 5.83 -15.74
N GLU A 562 28.33 5.28 -15.58
CA GLU A 562 29.58 6.03 -15.68
C GLU A 562 30.66 5.25 -16.45
N SER A 563 31.75 5.92 -16.82
CA SER A 563 32.88 5.28 -17.50
C SER A 563 34.05 5.04 -16.55
N TYR A 564 34.72 3.91 -16.72
CA TYR A 564 36.07 3.74 -16.20
C TYR A 564 37.06 4.63 -16.96
N PRO A 565 38.25 4.94 -16.39
CA PRO A 565 39.33 5.61 -17.12
C PRO A 565 39.79 4.89 -18.40
N SER A 566 39.50 3.58 -18.53
CA SER A 566 39.76 2.81 -19.75
C SER A 566 38.72 3.01 -20.86
N GLY A 567 37.67 3.79 -20.62
CA GLY A 567 36.56 4.04 -21.56
C GLY A 567 35.44 2.99 -21.54
N ARG A 568 35.54 1.95 -20.70
CA ARG A 568 34.43 0.99 -20.51
C ARG A 568 33.31 1.67 -19.73
N VAL A 569 32.13 1.73 -20.31
CA VAL A 569 30.90 2.20 -19.65
C VAL A 569 30.31 1.05 -18.84
N VAL A 570 29.90 1.35 -17.61
CA VAL A 570 29.22 0.42 -16.71
C VAL A 570 28.08 1.16 -16.03
N VAL A 571 26.97 0.45 -15.83
CA VAL A 571 25.90 0.86 -14.92
C VAL A 571 25.91 -0.07 -13.71
N ASP A 572 25.65 0.50 -12.54
CA ASP A 572 25.55 -0.22 -11.29
C ASP A 572 24.68 0.57 -10.31
N ALA A 573 23.98 -0.11 -9.41
CA ALA A 573 23.40 0.53 -8.25
C ALA A 573 24.30 0.39 -7.02
N GLY A 574 24.04 1.22 -6.02
CA GLY A 574 24.83 1.24 -4.81
C GLY A 574 24.19 2.07 -3.72
N ARG A 575 24.93 2.18 -2.62
CA ARG A 575 24.53 2.98 -1.47
C ARG A 575 25.59 3.96 -1.05
N GLY A 576 25.15 5.19 -0.78
CA GLY A 576 25.95 6.21 -0.09
C GLY A 576 25.74 6.05 1.41
N VAL A 577 26.79 5.68 2.14
CA VAL A 577 26.73 5.34 3.56
C VAL A 577 27.51 6.39 4.35
N ALA A 578 26.79 7.23 5.09
CA ALA A 578 27.36 8.18 6.04
C ALA A 578 27.41 7.55 7.45
N GLY A 579 28.08 6.41 7.57
CA GLY A 579 28.03 5.54 8.76
C GLY A 579 28.83 4.25 8.54
N SER A 580 28.60 3.24 9.37
CA SER A 580 29.29 1.95 9.21
C SER A 580 28.43 0.94 8.46
N GLU A 581 29.04 0.10 7.64
CA GLU A 581 28.43 -1.10 7.10
C GLU A 581 29.06 -2.36 7.70
N GLU A 582 28.29 -3.43 7.76
CA GLU A 582 28.70 -4.73 8.25
C GLU A 582 28.15 -5.82 7.33
N LEU A 583 28.98 -6.80 7.00
CA LEU A 583 28.65 -7.85 6.03
C LEU A 583 29.35 -9.16 6.38
N THR A 584 28.78 -10.26 5.94
CA THR A 584 29.32 -11.62 6.06
C THR A 584 29.80 -12.09 4.70
N VAL A 585 31.07 -12.47 4.63
CA VAL A 585 31.70 -13.06 3.44
C VAL A 585 31.75 -14.58 3.61
N GLY A 586 31.42 -15.33 2.58
CA GLY A 586 31.48 -16.79 2.53
C GLY A 586 32.57 -17.35 1.60
N ASN A 587 32.59 -18.67 1.48
CA ASN A 587 33.42 -19.43 0.53
C ASN A 587 34.94 -19.17 0.61
N LEU A 588 35.43 -18.75 1.78
CA LEU A 588 36.84 -18.42 1.99
C LEU A 588 37.70 -19.67 2.26
N SER A 589 38.98 -19.58 1.94
CA SER A 589 39.99 -20.52 2.41
C SER A 589 40.72 -19.92 3.60
N ALA A 590 40.65 -20.60 4.75
CA ALA A 590 41.32 -20.17 5.98
C ALA A 590 42.84 -20.06 5.81
N GLY A 591 43.47 -19.11 6.52
CA GLY A 591 44.91 -18.87 6.49
C GLY A 591 45.43 -18.28 5.18
N ARG A 592 44.56 -17.71 4.35
CA ARG A 592 44.94 -16.99 3.12
C ARG A 592 44.48 -15.54 3.20
N PRO A 593 45.30 -14.58 2.72
CA PRO A 593 44.92 -13.18 2.72
C PRO A 593 43.68 -12.97 1.83
N LEU A 594 42.77 -12.12 2.28
CA LEU A 594 41.56 -11.78 1.55
C LEU A 594 41.68 -10.36 1.02
N ARG A 595 41.63 -10.21 -0.31
CA ARG A 595 41.59 -8.90 -0.95
C ARG A 595 40.13 -8.49 -1.17
N VAL A 596 39.71 -7.43 -0.48
CA VAL A 596 38.40 -6.80 -0.63
C VAL A 596 38.54 -5.72 -1.70
N VAL A 597 37.73 -5.81 -2.75
CA VAL A 597 37.68 -4.81 -3.84
C VAL A 597 36.31 -4.17 -3.82
N MET A 598 36.24 -2.85 -3.75
CA MET A 598 35.00 -2.07 -3.77
C MET A 598 34.94 -1.22 -5.03
N ARG A 599 33.87 -1.35 -5.83
CA ARG A 599 33.56 -0.35 -6.87
C ARG A 599 32.94 0.88 -6.21
N THR A 600 33.48 2.03 -6.56
CA THR A 600 33.08 3.31 -5.98
C THR A 600 33.24 4.47 -6.98
N THR A 601 32.46 5.52 -6.74
CA THR A 601 32.64 6.86 -7.33
C THR A 601 32.91 7.91 -6.25
N SER A 602 33.22 7.48 -5.03
CA SER A 602 33.36 8.38 -3.89
C SER A 602 34.49 9.37 -4.07
N GLU A 603 34.29 10.52 -3.45
CA GLU A 603 35.36 11.41 -3.01
C GLU A 603 36.33 10.64 -2.08
N PRO A 604 37.51 11.21 -1.74
CA PRO A 604 38.42 10.58 -0.80
C PRO A 604 37.70 10.14 0.47
N PHE A 605 37.99 8.90 0.92
CA PHE A 605 37.46 8.38 2.18
C PHE A 605 38.55 7.67 2.99
N SER A 606 38.33 7.56 4.30
CA SER A 606 39.03 6.61 5.16
C SER A 606 38.03 5.68 5.87
N LEU A 607 38.31 4.38 5.92
CA LEU A 607 37.48 3.39 6.62
C LEU A 607 38.32 2.54 7.56
N GLN A 608 37.90 2.45 8.82
CA GLN A 608 38.42 1.48 9.77
C GLN A 608 37.84 0.10 9.44
N VAL A 609 38.71 -0.87 9.16
CA VAL A 609 38.32 -2.23 8.76
C VAL A 609 38.46 -3.16 9.96
N HIS A 610 37.37 -3.86 10.27
CA HIS A 610 37.35 -4.91 11.29
C HIS A 610 36.98 -6.25 10.67
N ALA A 611 37.65 -7.30 11.11
CA ALA A 611 37.41 -8.68 10.70
C ALA A 611 37.09 -9.51 11.95
N ASP A 612 35.88 -10.09 12.03
CA ASP A 612 35.33 -10.76 13.21
C ASP A 612 35.44 -9.93 14.51
N GLY A 613 35.28 -8.61 14.38
CA GLY A 613 35.37 -7.65 15.49
C GLY A 613 36.78 -7.21 15.87
N GLU A 614 37.83 -7.81 15.28
CA GLU A 614 39.21 -7.37 15.46
C GLU A 614 39.57 -6.29 14.44
N HIS A 615 40.13 -5.17 14.87
CA HIS A 615 40.62 -4.13 13.96
C HIS A 615 41.84 -4.64 13.17
N VAL A 616 41.75 -4.61 11.84
CA VAL A 616 42.80 -5.13 10.94
C VAL A 616 43.53 -4.05 10.14
N GLY A 617 43.03 -2.80 10.17
CA GLY A 617 43.71 -1.66 9.57
C GLY A 617 42.76 -0.61 9.02
N GLU A 618 43.36 0.46 8.48
CA GLU A 618 42.66 1.58 7.88
C GLU A 618 42.73 1.51 6.34
N TRP A 619 41.58 1.59 5.69
CA TRP A 619 41.41 1.63 4.25
C TRP A 619 41.23 3.07 3.78
N GLY A 620 42.34 3.72 3.46
CA GLY A 620 42.34 5.02 2.78
C GLY A 620 42.18 4.88 1.27
N PHE A 621 41.28 5.67 0.69
CA PHE A 621 41.10 5.78 -0.76
C PHE A 621 41.27 7.22 -1.21
N GLN A 622 42.05 7.40 -2.29
CA GLN A 622 42.23 8.68 -2.96
C GLN A 622 41.90 8.47 -4.45
N PRO A 623 40.82 9.09 -4.97
CA PRO A 623 40.43 8.93 -6.36
C PRO A 623 41.51 9.49 -7.29
N SER A 624 41.84 8.71 -8.31
CA SER A 624 42.80 9.07 -9.37
C SER A 624 42.20 9.96 -10.47
N GLY A 625 40.87 10.12 -10.48
CA GLY A 625 40.12 10.91 -11.45
C GLY A 625 38.61 10.77 -11.24
N ARG A 626 37.83 11.21 -12.23
CA ARG A 626 36.38 11.02 -12.26
C ARG A 626 36.00 9.66 -12.86
N GLY A 627 34.83 9.17 -12.49
CA GLY A 627 34.24 7.94 -13.01
C GLY A 627 34.49 6.73 -12.13
N TRP A 628 34.21 5.55 -12.67
CA TRP A 628 34.30 4.29 -11.92
C TRP A 628 35.72 3.97 -11.50
N GLN A 629 35.89 3.62 -10.22
CA GLN A 629 37.16 3.19 -9.65
C GLN A 629 36.96 1.98 -8.74
N GLU A 630 38.02 1.20 -8.59
CA GLU A 630 38.06 0.05 -7.68
C GLU A 630 39.02 0.40 -6.54
N ALA A 631 38.48 0.64 -5.35
CA ALA A 631 39.27 0.72 -4.13
C ALA A 631 39.65 -0.71 -3.71
N THR A 632 40.80 -0.90 -3.05
CA THR A 632 41.22 -2.23 -2.59
C THR A 632 41.84 -2.19 -1.21
N PHE A 633 41.47 -3.16 -0.37
CA PHE A 633 42.10 -3.43 0.93
C PHE A 633 42.44 -4.92 1.06
N THR A 634 43.48 -5.26 1.81
CA THR A 634 43.87 -6.66 2.05
C THR A 634 43.74 -6.98 3.53
N ILE A 635 42.80 -7.86 3.86
CA ILE A 635 42.67 -8.45 5.18
C ILE A 635 43.78 -9.50 5.35
N PRO A 636 44.59 -9.43 6.42
CA PRO A 636 45.68 -10.37 6.66
C PRO A 636 45.21 -11.82 6.79
N ALA A 637 46.10 -12.76 6.44
CA ALA A 637 45.78 -14.19 6.40
C ALA A 637 45.40 -14.75 7.78
N GLU A 638 46.01 -14.23 8.84
CA GLU A 638 45.79 -14.55 10.24
C GLU A 638 44.39 -14.16 10.75
N SER A 639 43.76 -13.19 10.09
CA SER A 639 42.38 -12.76 10.39
C SER A 639 41.34 -13.63 9.67
N VAL A 640 41.72 -14.33 8.58
CA VAL A 640 40.84 -15.25 7.86
C VAL A 640 40.92 -16.65 8.48
N ARG A 641 40.19 -16.84 9.58
CA ARG A 641 40.28 -18.07 10.41
C ARG A 641 39.37 -19.21 9.94
N SER A 642 38.34 -18.91 9.15
CA SER A 642 37.33 -19.87 8.72
C SER A 642 36.91 -19.69 7.25
N GLY A 643 35.94 -20.48 6.79
CA GLY A 643 35.33 -20.32 5.47
C GLY A 643 34.34 -19.14 5.37
N SER A 644 34.06 -18.49 6.50
CA SER A 644 33.27 -17.28 6.60
C SER A 644 34.02 -16.20 7.38
N LEU A 645 33.76 -14.94 7.07
CA LEU A 645 34.35 -13.79 7.76
C LEU A 645 33.34 -12.64 7.86
N ARG A 646 33.13 -12.09 9.06
CA ARG A 646 32.33 -10.88 9.25
C ARG A 646 33.22 -9.66 9.11
N VAL A 647 32.93 -8.81 8.14
CA VAL A 647 33.69 -7.58 7.84
C VAL A 647 32.85 -6.38 8.23
N ARG A 648 33.43 -5.45 8.98
CA ARG A 648 32.81 -4.16 9.30
C ARG A 648 33.70 -3.03 8.79
N LEU A 649 33.10 -2.11 8.05
CA LEU A 649 33.74 -0.89 7.57
C LEU A 649 33.07 0.28 8.29
N SER A 650 33.84 1.10 8.98
CA SER A 650 33.31 2.25 9.73
C SER A 650 34.14 3.50 9.49
N PRO A 651 33.53 4.69 9.48
CA PRO A 651 34.28 5.93 9.40
C PRO A 651 35.20 6.11 10.62
N PRO A 652 36.22 6.96 10.52
CA PRO A 652 37.06 7.34 11.66
C PRO A 652 36.23 8.00 12.77
N GLU A 653 36.66 7.84 14.03
CA GLU A 653 35.94 8.42 15.19
C GLU A 653 35.88 9.96 15.14
N ASP A 654 36.87 10.60 14.52
CA ASP A 654 36.94 12.05 14.33
C ASP A 654 36.15 12.56 13.10
N ALA A 655 35.67 11.65 12.24
CA ALA A 655 34.89 11.96 11.06
C ALA A 655 33.66 11.02 10.90
N PRO A 656 32.75 10.92 11.89
CA PRO A 656 31.68 9.92 11.91
C PRO A 656 30.60 10.10 10.82
N LEU A 657 30.62 11.24 10.10
CA LEU A 657 29.73 11.55 8.98
C LEU A 657 30.44 11.49 7.62
N GLU A 658 31.72 11.08 7.61
CA GLU A 658 32.42 10.77 6.36
C GLU A 658 31.61 9.73 5.59
N THR A 659 31.36 10.01 4.31
CA THR A 659 30.51 9.19 3.46
C THR A 659 31.36 8.49 2.44
N HIS A 660 31.14 7.19 2.30
CA HIS A 660 31.63 6.41 1.17
C HIS A 660 30.44 5.82 0.41
N THR A 661 30.69 5.44 -0.83
CA THR A 661 29.67 4.97 -1.77
C THR A 661 30.13 3.64 -2.30
N ALA A 662 29.42 2.59 -1.90
CA ALA A 662 29.69 1.23 -2.31
C ALA A 662 28.64 0.81 -3.33
N TYR A 663 29.08 0.33 -4.48
CA TYR A 663 28.19 -0.21 -5.50
C TYR A 663 28.32 -1.74 -5.59
N HIS A 664 29.55 -2.25 -5.44
CA HIS A 664 29.78 -3.68 -5.47
C HIS A 664 31.06 -4.05 -4.75
N TYR A 665 31.08 -5.22 -4.11
CA TYR A 665 32.24 -5.80 -3.46
C TYR A 665 32.60 -7.14 -4.08
N TRP A 666 33.89 -7.33 -4.39
CA TRP A 666 34.46 -8.63 -4.74
C TRP A 666 35.47 -9.07 -3.69
N PHE A 667 35.32 -10.30 -3.22
CA PHE A 667 36.16 -10.93 -2.20
C PHE A 667 37.11 -11.92 -2.87
N VAL A 668 38.39 -11.57 -2.98
CA VAL A 668 39.35 -12.27 -3.86
C VAL A 668 40.46 -12.93 -3.04
N GLN A 669 40.72 -14.21 -3.30
CA GLN A 669 41.89 -14.91 -2.80
C GLN A 669 42.79 -15.35 -3.97
N ARG A 670 44.11 -15.27 -3.77
CA ARG A 670 45.06 -15.87 -4.72
C ARG A 670 45.01 -17.40 -4.60
N ARG A 671 45.19 -18.09 -5.73
CA ARG A 671 45.20 -19.56 -5.81
C ARG A 671 46.33 -20.17 -5.01
#